data_AF-E7RNA0-F1
#
_entry.id   AF-E7RNA0-F1
#
_cell.length_a   1.000
_cell.length_b   1.000
_cell.length_c   1.000
_cell.angle_alpha   90.00
_cell.angle_beta   90.00
_cell.angle_gamma   90.00
#
_symmetry.space_group_name_H-M   'P 1'
#
loop_
_entity.id
_entity.type
_entity.pdbx_description
1 polymer ?
#
loop_
_entity_poly.entity_id
_entity_poly.type
_entity_poly.pdbx_seq_one_letter_code
_entity_poly.pdbx_strand_id
1 'polypeptide(L)'
;MCSESILILLRLYGSGIADEKALYMKSKYIIYIMKKTLFIALLLMASVGTWAQQLSFSRLKIHEGDNPEWKKADFNDSNWNEVDVQGSANRNVIGKPDSYSWYRIKFVLPSAMLEKSTLKKVLQLYLGKIDDADETYLNGHFIGSTGRMPEQTGGYVGAWEEERRYEVGAQSPFVHWGKENVLAVRVYNGGGQGGMYGGPIILKVPDLLDGMGINFSEFKAKRGMMCQCRLDNAFKQQQKGVLTLTLFDPESGAILATVTHKVALKGNTNKTYAMAYDTDRLLRMKAVYRDDATGKEAVRSYTPKYILTPKAPAAPRINSAERFGVRPESPVIYRIPASGERPMVFSVRNLPEGLALDAEHGIISGTLKAGGEYEMTLVAENSKGADERKFTICVGDKIALTPPMGWNSWNCWGLSVSQEKVMSSAQAMIDKGLTDYGYAYINVDDAWEAPQRNTDGTIAVNEKFPDMAGLGRWLHGNGLKFGIYSSPGDRTCGGYLGSLDHEELDARTYNSWGVDYLKYDWCGYSRVFDAEKDHSTAAYVRPYLKMERYLRLMPRDIFYSLCQYGMAKVWEWGHAVDANSWRTTGDITDTWESLYDIGFVQQAELYPYAGPGHWNDPDMLIVGKVGWSANLRDTRLTPDEQYTHISLWTLLSANMLIGCDISQIDDFTLNLLCNNEVNAINQDVLGKQARRVVVDGDIQIWAKPLNDGSHAVGIFNVGTDDRRVDFAKYFDEMGIKQLKTVRDLWRQKDLNPAQTTYFIPTHGVKYIKVTY
;
A
#
# COMPACT_ATOMS: atom_id res chain seq x y z
N MET A 1 10.52 -27.77 57.59
CA MET A 1 10.44 -26.58 58.47
C MET A 1 9.45 -25.49 58.00
N CYS A 2 8.63 -25.69 56.95
CA CYS A 2 7.61 -24.72 56.53
C CYS A 2 6.16 -25.11 56.89
N SER A 3 5.92 -26.19 57.65
CA SER A 3 4.57 -26.68 57.96
C SER A 3 4.00 -26.19 59.29
N GLU A 4 4.84 -25.73 60.24
CA GLU A 4 4.36 -25.28 61.56
C GLU A 4 3.96 -23.81 61.59
N SER A 5 4.54 -22.95 60.74
CA SER A 5 4.27 -21.50 60.75
C SER A 5 2.91 -21.11 60.16
N ILE A 6 2.29 -21.96 59.33
CA ILE A 6 1.00 -21.67 58.67
C ILE A 6 -0.20 -22.04 59.54
N LEU A 7 -0.02 -23.01 60.47
CA LEU A 7 -1.07 -23.44 61.39
C LEU A 7 -1.30 -22.45 62.56
N ILE A 8 -0.32 -21.59 62.86
CA ILE A 8 -0.42 -20.57 63.90
C ILE A 8 -1.21 -19.34 63.39
N LEU A 9 -1.09 -19.00 62.10
CA LEU A 9 -1.80 -17.87 61.50
C LEU A 9 -3.32 -18.09 61.34
N LEU A 10 -3.76 -19.34 61.21
CA LEU A 10 -5.17 -19.67 61.01
C LEU A 10 -5.98 -19.87 62.31
N ARG A 11 -5.34 -19.80 63.49
CA ARG A 11 -6.03 -19.80 64.79
C ARG A 11 -6.33 -18.40 65.36
N LEU A 12 -5.80 -17.34 64.75
CA LEU A 12 -5.96 -15.96 65.24
C LEU A 12 -7.19 -15.21 64.70
N TYR A 13 -7.92 -15.79 63.74
CA TYR A 13 -9.18 -15.21 63.25
C TYR A 13 -10.29 -16.25 63.30
N GLY A 14 -11.07 -16.20 64.38
CA GLY A 14 -12.13 -17.15 64.67
C GLY A 14 -13.44 -16.89 63.92
N SER A 15 -14.09 -18.02 63.60
CA SER A 15 -15.53 -18.24 63.35
C SER A 15 -16.12 -17.74 62.01
N GLY A 16 -16.86 -18.56 61.25
CA GLY A 16 -17.34 -19.90 61.53
C GLY A 16 -17.99 -20.61 60.34
N ILE A 17 -17.89 -21.94 60.42
CA ILE A 17 -18.78 -22.98 59.90
C ILE A 17 -18.93 -23.06 58.37
N ALA A 18 -18.12 -23.92 57.74
CA ALA A 18 -18.63 -25.06 56.95
C ALA A 18 -17.50 -26.04 56.58
N ASP A 19 -17.59 -27.23 57.18
CA ASP A 19 -17.11 -28.53 56.68
C ASP A 19 -15.60 -28.75 56.45
N GLU A 20 -14.87 -29.03 57.55
CA GLU A 20 -13.46 -29.45 57.56
C GLU A 20 -13.16 -30.69 56.69
N LYS A 21 -14.15 -31.56 56.43
CA LYS A 21 -13.96 -32.72 55.55
C LYS A 21 -13.89 -32.33 54.06
N ALA A 22 -14.60 -31.27 53.66
CA ALA A 22 -14.54 -30.73 52.31
C ALA A 22 -13.20 -29.99 52.06
N LEU A 23 -12.64 -29.32 53.06
CA LEU A 23 -11.31 -28.69 52.98
C LEU A 23 -10.16 -29.70 52.93
N TYR A 24 -10.26 -30.81 53.67
CA TYR A 24 -9.25 -31.88 53.65
C TYR A 24 -9.26 -32.67 52.33
N MET A 25 -10.43 -32.86 51.71
CA MET A 25 -10.55 -33.46 50.38
C MET A 25 -10.12 -32.49 49.28
N LYS A 26 -10.43 -31.19 49.36
CA LYS A 26 -9.91 -30.17 48.44
C LYS A 26 -8.40 -29.99 48.56
N SER A 27 -7.79 -30.09 49.75
CA SER A 27 -6.33 -30.01 49.89
C SER A 27 -5.62 -31.24 49.31
N LYS A 28 -6.17 -32.45 49.45
CA LYS A 28 -5.64 -33.63 48.76
C LYS A 28 -5.87 -33.60 47.25
N TYR A 29 -6.99 -33.05 46.76
CA TYR A 29 -7.22 -32.85 45.32
C TYR A 29 -6.35 -31.74 44.73
N ILE A 30 -6.09 -30.65 45.46
CA ILE A 30 -5.18 -29.57 45.07
C ILE A 30 -3.73 -30.02 45.17
N ILE A 31 -3.34 -30.85 46.15
CA ILE A 31 -2.00 -31.45 46.19
C ILE A 31 -1.84 -32.54 45.11
N TYR A 32 -2.91 -33.27 44.76
CA TYR A 32 -2.90 -34.22 43.63
C TYR A 32 -2.84 -33.49 42.27
N ILE A 33 -3.58 -32.39 42.10
CA ILE A 33 -3.50 -31.51 40.93
C ILE A 33 -2.15 -30.80 40.91
N MET A 34 -1.67 -30.18 42.00
CA MET A 34 -0.34 -29.55 42.04
C MET A 34 0.79 -30.56 41.86
N LYS A 35 0.68 -31.81 42.33
CA LYS A 35 1.65 -32.86 42.01
C LYS A 35 1.53 -33.29 40.55
N LYS A 36 0.35 -33.39 39.94
CA LYS A 36 0.21 -33.67 38.49
C LYS A 36 0.62 -32.48 37.63
N THR A 37 0.39 -31.25 38.05
CA THR A 37 0.79 -30.01 37.36
C THR A 37 2.28 -29.76 37.56
N LEU A 38 2.90 -30.13 38.69
CA LEU A 38 4.37 -30.17 38.81
C LEU A 38 4.99 -31.38 38.10
N PHE A 39 4.33 -32.54 38.01
CA PHE A 39 4.86 -33.68 37.23
C PHE A 39 4.65 -33.51 35.72
N ILE A 40 3.69 -32.67 35.30
CA ILE A 40 3.48 -32.27 33.89
C ILE A 40 4.31 -31.01 33.57
N ALA A 41 4.62 -30.15 34.55
CA ALA A 41 5.53 -29.01 34.37
C ALA A 41 7.03 -29.39 34.49
N LEU A 42 7.39 -30.48 35.18
CA LEU A 42 8.75 -31.06 35.15
C LEU A 42 8.98 -32.07 34.02
N LEU A 43 7.98 -32.30 33.15
CA LEU A 43 8.11 -33.04 31.88
C LEU A 43 7.97 -32.14 30.64
N LEU A 44 8.00 -30.81 30.83
CA LEU A 44 8.13 -29.81 29.76
C LEU A 44 9.54 -29.23 29.64
N MET A 45 10.52 -29.80 30.34
CA MET A 45 11.91 -29.80 29.88
C MET A 45 12.14 -31.10 29.10
N ALA A 46 12.22 -30.96 27.77
CA ALA A 46 12.51 -32.00 26.78
C ALA A 46 11.41 -33.04 26.49
N SER A 47 10.30 -32.62 25.88
CA SER A 47 9.66 -33.38 24.77
C SER A 47 8.67 -32.56 23.95
N VAL A 48 9.02 -31.32 23.60
CA VAL A 48 8.81 -30.93 22.21
C VAL A 48 10.11 -31.28 21.53
N GLY A 49 10.20 -32.50 20.99
CA GLY A 49 11.10 -32.74 19.87
C GLY A 49 10.59 -31.86 18.75
N THR A 50 10.89 -30.57 18.81
CA THR A 50 10.54 -29.63 17.76
C THR A 50 11.29 -30.12 16.53
N TRP A 51 10.50 -30.47 15.55
CA TRP A 51 10.86 -30.77 14.17
C TRP A 51 11.47 -29.55 13.45
N ALA A 52 11.96 -28.55 14.18
CA ALA A 52 12.38 -27.28 13.65
C ALA A 52 13.78 -27.39 13.05
N GLN A 53 13.93 -26.99 11.78
CA GLN A 53 15.22 -26.90 11.08
C GLN A 53 15.98 -25.61 11.42
N GLN A 54 15.39 -24.77 12.27
CA GLN A 54 15.94 -23.52 12.77
C GLN A 54 15.51 -23.28 14.21
N LEU A 55 16.27 -22.47 14.95
CA LEU A 55 15.88 -21.90 16.24
C LEU A 55 15.54 -20.43 16.04
N SER A 56 14.53 -19.93 16.75
CA SER A 56 14.13 -18.53 16.71
C SER A 56 13.99 -17.97 18.12
N PHE A 57 14.52 -16.77 18.34
CA PHE A 57 14.53 -16.11 19.64
C PHE A 57 14.09 -14.66 19.51
N SER A 58 13.01 -14.32 20.20
CA SER A 58 12.48 -12.96 20.27
C SER A 58 12.94 -12.20 21.50
N ARG A 59 13.44 -12.90 22.52
CA ARG A 59 13.86 -12.28 23.78
C ARG A 59 15.28 -12.64 24.12
N LEU A 60 16.05 -11.63 24.55
CA LEU A 60 17.44 -11.76 24.95
C LEU A 60 17.67 -11.08 26.28
N LYS A 61 18.66 -11.56 27.03
CA LYS A 61 19.15 -10.85 28.19
C LYS A 61 19.95 -9.64 27.74
N ILE A 62 19.81 -8.51 28.43
CA ILE A 62 20.49 -7.25 28.13
C ILE A 62 21.17 -6.67 29.38
N HIS A 63 22.33 -6.06 29.18
CA HIS A 63 22.98 -5.21 30.16
C HIS A 63 23.66 -4.02 29.48
N GLU A 64 23.47 -2.82 30.03
CA GLU A 64 24.14 -1.60 29.55
C GLU A 64 25.59 -1.53 30.07
N GLY A 65 26.47 -0.93 29.28
CA GLY A 65 27.90 -0.84 29.57
C GLY A 65 28.73 -1.76 28.68
N ASP A 66 30.05 -1.76 28.93
CA ASP A 66 30.99 -2.46 28.07
C ASP A 66 32.03 -3.23 28.88
N ASN A 67 31.82 -4.54 29.03
CA ASN A 67 32.76 -5.42 29.71
C ASN A 67 33.09 -6.63 28.81
N PRO A 68 34.36 -6.77 28.37
CA PRO A 68 34.79 -7.88 27.51
C PRO A 68 34.56 -9.28 28.10
N GLU A 69 34.42 -9.40 29.43
CA GLU A 69 34.12 -10.67 30.10
C GLU A 69 32.73 -11.20 29.72
N TRP A 70 31.82 -10.32 29.32
CA TRP A 70 30.45 -10.67 28.94
C TRP A 70 30.34 -11.41 27.60
N LYS A 71 31.44 -11.66 26.88
CA LYS A 71 31.43 -12.61 25.75
C LYS A 71 31.58 -14.06 26.19
N LYS A 72 32.16 -14.32 27.37
CA LYS A 72 32.54 -15.67 27.80
C LYS A 72 31.31 -16.57 27.97
N ALA A 73 31.47 -17.84 27.58
CA ALA A 73 30.39 -18.83 27.63
C ALA A 73 29.94 -19.15 29.08
N ASP A 74 30.88 -19.12 30.03
CA ASP A 74 30.67 -19.42 31.45
C ASP A 74 30.26 -18.20 32.29
N PHE A 75 30.16 -17.00 31.69
CA PHE A 75 29.72 -15.81 32.41
C PHE A 75 28.29 -15.96 32.94
N ASN A 76 28.09 -15.59 34.22
CA ASN A 76 26.81 -15.65 34.89
C ASN A 76 25.97 -14.39 34.62
N ASP A 77 25.02 -14.49 33.70
CA ASP A 77 24.07 -13.43 33.34
C ASP A 77 22.70 -13.58 34.03
N SER A 78 22.59 -14.36 35.12
CA SER A 78 21.30 -14.59 35.81
C SER A 78 20.61 -13.31 36.31
N ASN A 79 21.38 -12.26 36.59
CA ASN A 79 20.88 -10.97 37.07
C ASN A 79 20.59 -9.95 35.94
N TRP A 80 20.72 -10.33 34.67
CA TRP A 80 20.45 -9.43 33.54
C TRP A 80 18.94 -9.39 33.24
N ASN A 81 18.47 -8.22 32.80
CA ASN A 81 17.08 -8.05 32.37
C ASN A 81 16.84 -8.72 31.03
N GLU A 82 15.62 -9.15 30.74
CA GLU A 82 15.26 -9.63 29.39
C GLU A 82 14.45 -8.60 28.63
N VAL A 83 14.74 -8.46 27.33
CA VAL A 83 14.05 -7.55 26.42
C VAL A 83 13.62 -8.27 25.16
N ASP A 84 12.52 -7.81 24.55
CA ASP A 84 12.11 -8.22 23.22
C ASP A 84 13.01 -7.52 22.18
N VAL A 85 13.41 -8.23 21.13
CA VAL A 85 14.25 -7.70 20.04
C VAL A 85 13.49 -7.58 18.72
N GLN A 86 12.15 -7.72 18.75
CA GLN A 86 11.28 -7.55 17.60
C GLN A 86 10.56 -6.19 17.60
N GLY A 87 10.70 -5.44 16.51
CA GLY A 87 9.95 -4.22 16.26
C GLY A 87 10.69 -2.93 16.64
N SER A 88 10.41 -1.87 15.89
CA SER A 88 11.07 -0.56 16.02
C SER A 88 10.81 0.13 17.37
N ALA A 89 9.72 -0.21 18.06
CA ALA A 89 9.41 0.33 19.39
C ALA A 89 10.51 0.03 20.44
N ASN A 90 11.30 -1.03 20.26
CA ASN A 90 12.40 -1.36 21.17
C ASN A 90 13.60 -0.40 21.04
N ARG A 91 13.72 0.32 19.91
CA ARG A 91 14.74 1.36 19.74
C ARG A 91 14.56 2.50 20.75
N ASN A 92 13.32 2.77 21.15
CA ASN A 92 12.99 3.84 22.12
C ASN A 92 13.36 3.49 23.56
N VAL A 93 13.66 2.22 23.85
CA VAL A 93 13.77 1.70 25.21
C VAL A 93 15.22 1.57 25.66
N ILE A 94 16.18 1.54 24.73
CA ILE A 94 17.55 1.10 25.01
C ILE A 94 18.59 2.03 24.37
N GLY A 95 19.68 2.28 25.09
CA GLY A 95 20.89 2.89 24.54
C GLY A 95 20.85 4.41 24.53
N LYS A 96 21.64 5.02 25.42
CA LYS A 96 21.99 6.44 25.30
C LYS A 96 22.89 6.63 24.07
N PRO A 97 22.91 7.83 23.46
CA PRO A 97 23.96 8.16 22.50
C PRO A 97 25.35 7.90 23.10
N ASP A 98 26.28 7.46 22.27
CA ASP A 98 27.66 7.11 22.63
C ASP A 98 27.78 6.04 23.73
N SER A 99 26.94 5.00 23.67
CA SER A 99 26.92 3.95 24.70
C SER A 99 26.96 2.53 24.15
N TYR A 100 27.38 1.61 25.02
CA TYR A 100 27.41 0.19 24.74
C TYR A 100 26.28 -0.55 25.44
N SER A 101 25.80 -1.60 24.80
CA SER A 101 24.90 -2.58 25.41
C SER A 101 25.29 -3.98 24.94
N TRP A 102 25.13 -4.95 25.84
CA TRP A 102 25.38 -6.36 25.52
C TRP A 102 24.10 -7.15 25.60
N TYR A 103 23.90 -8.00 24.60
CA TYR A 103 22.80 -8.94 24.53
C TYR A 103 23.34 -10.36 24.65
N ARG A 104 22.67 -11.21 25.42
CA ARG A 104 23.07 -12.61 25.64
C ARG A 104 21.89 -13.56 25.57
N ILE A 105 22.14 -14.74 25.00
CA ILE A 105 21.20 -15.85 25.04
C ILE A 105 21.92 -17.19 25.14
N LYS A 106 21.37 -18.08 25.96
CA LYS A 106 21.78 -19.47 26.09
C LYS A 106 20.81 -20.36 25.33
N PHE A 107 21.33 -21.31 24.56
CA PHE A 107 20.52 -22.23 23.76
C PHE A 107 21.25 -23.54 23.51
N VAL A 108 20.50 -24.59 23.25
CA VAL A 108 21.05 -25.88 22.78
C VAL A 108 20.82 -25.98 21.29
N LEU A 109 21.87 -26.23 20.51
CA LEU A 109 21.75 -26.57 19.09
C LEU A 109 21.54 -28.07 18.95
N PRO A 110 20.34 -28.56 18.58
CA PRO A 110 20.12 -29.99 18.40
C PRO A 110 20.99 -30.53 17.26
N SER A 111 21.73 -31.63 17.48
CA SER A 111 22.53 -32.28 16.43
C SER A 111 21.70 -32.65 15.19
N ALA A 112 20.41 -32.91 15.39
CA ALA A 112 19.44 -33.17 14.32
C ALA A 112 19.34 -32.03 13.29
N MET A 113 19.58 -30.76 13.66
CA MET A 113 19.60 -29.65 12.69
C MET A 113 20.73 -29.82 11.67
N LEU A 114 21.92 -30.23 12.13
CA LEU A 114 23.06 -30.50 11.27
C LEU A 114 22.87 -31.79 10.47
N GLU A 115 22.39 -32.85 11.11
CA GLU A 115 22.20 -34.16 10.47
C GLU A 115 21.21 -34.11 9.30
N LYS A 116 20.15 -33.31 9.44
CA LYS A 116 19.08 -33.14 8.44
C LYS A 116 19.45 -32.21 7.29
N SER A 117 20.47 -31.38 7.42
CA SER A 117 20.97 -30.58 6.30
C SER A 117 21.76 -31.48 5.35
N THR A 118 21.49 -31.40 4.05
CA THR A 118 22.33 -32.07 3.04
C THR A 118 23.68 -31.36 2.86
N LEU A 119 23.77 -30.07 3.18
CA LEU A 119 24.99 -29.29 3.01
C LEU A 119 26.00 -29.49 4.15
N LYS A 120 25.54 -29.52 5.40
CA LYS A 120 26.36 -29.73 6.63
C LYS A 120 27.57 -28.79 6.77
N LYS A 121 27.53 -27.59 6.16
CA LYS A 121 28.70 -26.71 6.05
C LYS A 121 28.77 -25.63 7.13
N VAL A 122 27.69 -24.91 7.37
CA VAL A 122 27.68 -23.70 8.21
C VAL A 122 26.45 -23.66 9.11
N LEU A 123 26.60 -23.04 10.28
CA LEU A 123 25.54 -22.48 11.08
C LEU A 123 25.39 -21.01 10.69
N GLN A 124 24.22 -20.63 10.18
CA GLN A 124 23.88 -19.24 9.89
C GLN A 124 23.17 -18.61 11.08
N LEU A 125 23.55 -17.37 11.40
CA LEU A 125 22.98 -16.54 12.43
C LEU A 125 22.42 -15.27 11.80
N TYR A 126 21.10 -15.13 11.81
CA TYR A 126 20.39 -13.93 11.41
C TYR A 126 19.99 -13.19 12.67
N LEU A 127 20.58 -12.01 12.91
CA LEU A 127 20.26 -11.22 14.11
C LEU A 127 19.24 -10.11 13.86
N GLY A 128 18.82 -9.95 12.59
CA GLY A 128 17.96 -8.85 12.18
C GLY A 128 18.73 -7.53 12.07
N LYS A 129 18.01 -6.41 12.17
CA LYS A 129 18.61 -5.07 12.26
C LYS A 129 18.97 -4.74 13.70
N ILE A 130 20.16 -4.21 13.88
CA ILE A 130 20.69 -3.69 15.14
C ILE A 130 20.99 -2.22 14.93
N ASP A 131 20.77 -1.38 15.92
CA ASP A 131 21.15 0.02 15.81
C ASP A 131 22.68 0.14 15.68
N ASP A 132 23.11 0.94 14.72
CA ASP A 132 24.49 1.32 14.46
C ASP A 132 25.51 0.18 14.24
N ALA A 133 26.27 -0.24 15.26
CA ALA A 133 27.38 -1.18 15.08
C ALA A 133 27.31 -2.34 16.08
N ASP A 134 27.71 -3.54 15.63
CA ASP A 134 27.77 -4.72 16.48
C ASP A 134 29.04 -5.56 16.31
N GLU A 135 29.44 -6.23 17.39
CA GLU A 135 30.39 -7.34 17.39
C GLU A 135 29.69 -8.57 18.01
N THR A 136 29.66 -9.66 17.27
CA THR A 136 28.95 -10.87 17.67
C THR A 136 29.92 -12.00 18.03
N TYR A 137 29.61 -12.69 19.13
CA TYR A 137 30.42 -13.76 19.69
C TYR A 137 29.59 -15.03 19.92
N LEU A 138 30.11 -16.18 19.51
CA LEU A 138 29.57 -17.50 19.83
C LEU A 138 30.52 -18.23 20.78
N ASN A 139 30.03 -18.63 21.95
CA ASN A 139 30.80 -19.29 23.00
C ASN A 139 32.10 -18.55 23.35
N GLY A 140 32.09 -17.21 23.34
CA GLY A 140 33.26 -16.37 23.62
C GLY A 140 34.18 -16.11 22.43
N HIS A 141 33.93 -16.72 21.28
CA HIS A 141 34.70 -16.52 20.06
C HIS A 141 34.02 -15.52 19.13
N PHE A 142 34.78 -14.57 18.59
CA PHE A 142 34.26 -13.59 17.62
C PHE A 142 33.84 -14.28 16.32
N ILE A 143 32.66 -13.96 15.80
CA ILE A 143 32.10 -14.58 14.58
C ILE A 143 31.70 -13.57 13.50
N GLY A 144 31.63 -12.28 13.81
CA GLY A 144 31.32 -11.24 12.83
C GLY A 144 30.97 -9.89 13.45
N SER A 145 30.95 -8.87 12.60
CA SER A 145 30.57 -7.50 12.95
C SER A 145 29.95 -6.79 11.75
N THR A 146 29.06 -5.85 11.98
CA THR A 146 28.46 -4.95 10.99
C THR A 146 28.58 -3.52 11.53
N GLY A 147 28.91 -2.56 10.67
CA GLY A 147 29.38 -1.24 11.12
C GLY A 147 30.80 -1.31 11.68
N ARG A 148 31.21 -0.27 12.43
CA ARG A 148 32.55 -0.21 13.05
C ARG A 148 32.48 0.42 14.44
N MET A 149 33.11 -0.21 15.42
CA MET A 149 33.19 0.30 16.80
C MET A 149 34.14 1.52 16.88
N PRO A 150 33.91 2.49 17.78
CA PRO A 150 34.74 3.70 17.92
C PRO A 150 36.24 3.46 18.10
N GLU A 151 36.62 2.40 18.82
CA GLU A 151 38.01 2.04 19.13
C GLU A 151 38.75 1.35 17.98
N GLN A 152 38.04 0.94 16.93
CA GLN A 152 38.63 0.28 15.78
C GLN A 152 39.30 1.31 14.85
N THR A 153 40.34 0.87 14.15
CA THR A 153 41.10 1.75 13.24
C THR A 153 40.19 2.37 12.18
N GLY A 154 40.21 3.70 12.09
CA GLY A 154 39.38 4.50 11.19
C GLY A 154 38.01 4.92 11.74
N GLY A 155 37.76 4.72 13.05
CA GLY A 155 36.66 5.33 13.78
C GLY A 155 35.30 4.69 13.55
N TYR A 156 34.29 5.21 14.25
CA TYR A 156 32.92 4.69 14.24
C TYR A 156 32.23 4.81 12.87
N VAL A 157 31.48 3.78 12.49
CA VAL A 157 30.59 3.76 11.31
C VAL A 157 29.28 3.08 11.69
N GLY A 158 28.17 3.82 11.59
CA GLY A 158 26.83 3.29 11.78
C GLY A 158 26.32 2.49 10.59
N ALA A 159 25.62 1.40 10.87
CA ALA A 159 24.97 0.50 9.92
C ALA A 159 23.56 0.12 10.40
N TRP A 160 22.82 1.09 10.95
CA TRP A 160 21.54 0.85 11.63
C TRP A 160 20.48 0.19 10.73
N GLU A 161 20.49 0.41 9.40
CA GLU A 161 19.53 -0.22 8.48
C GLU A 161 19.94 -1.60 7.96
N GLU A 162 21.19 -2.02 8.15
CA GLU A 162 21.72 -3.26 7.58
C GLU A 162 21.25 -4.50 8.35
N GLU A 163 20.98 -5.61 7.67
CA GLU A 163 20.67 -6.86 8.36
C GLU A 163 21.94 -7.61 8.75
N ARG A 164 22.00 -8.05 10.01
CA ARG A 164 23.13 -8.81 10.55
C ARG A 164 22.99 -10.28 10.20
N ARG A 165 23.90 -10.76 9.35
CA ARG A 165 23.96 -12.15 8.88
C ARG A 165 25.38 -12.67 9.03
N TYR A 166 25.59 -13.60 9.94
CA TYR A 166 26.91 -14.20 10.22
C TYR A 166 26.89 -15.70 9.98
N GLU A 167 28.05 -16.27 9.67
CA GLU A 167 28.22 -17.70 9.43
C GLU A 167 29.39 -18.26 10.25
N VAL A 168 29.16 -19.42 10.85
CA VAL A 168 30.21 -20.19 11.51
C VAL A 168 30.27 -21.56 10.86
N GLY A 169 31.46 -22.08 10.55
CA GLY A 169 31.59 -23.45 10.07
C GLY A 169 30.91 -24.44 11.03
N ALA A 170 30.06 -25.34 10.52
CA ALA A 170 29.28 -26.25 11.36
C ALA A 170 30.17 -27.24 12.14
N GLN A 171 31.40 -27.47 11.67
CA GLN A 171 32.43 -28.27 12.34
C GLN A 171 33.42 -27.40 13.14
N SER A 172 33.19 -26.10 13.23
CA SER A 172 34.03 -25.21 14.04
C SER A 172 33.98 -25.65 15.49
N PRO A 173 35.12 -25.62 16.22
CA PRO A 173 35.13 -25.87 17.66
C PRO A 173 34.26 -24.87 18.44
N PHE A 174 33.87 -23.74 17.83
CA PHE A 174 33.01 -22.74 18.47
C PHE A 174 31.54 -23.16 18.53
N VAL A 175 31.13 -24.21 17.79
CA VAL A 175 29.74 -24.67 17.73
C VAL A 175 29.59 -25.95 18.55
N HIS A 176 28.77 -25.93 19.59
CA HIS A 176 28.56 -27.09 20.45
C HIS A 176 27.22 -27.78 20.14
N TRP A 177 27.23 -28.75 19.22
CA TRP A 177 26.04 -29.57 18.92
C TRP A 177 25.64 -30.46 20.10
N GLY A 178 24.34 -30.49 20.39
CA GLY A 178 23.73 -31.26 21.48
C GLY A 178 24.05 -30.73 22.88
N LYS A 179 24.71 -29.57 23.00
CA LYS A 179 25.12 -28.95 24.26
C LYS A 179 24.71 -27.48 24.32
N GLU A 180 24.82 -26.87 25.49
CA GLU A 180 24.58 -25.43 25.67
C GLU A 180 25.61 -24.62 24.88
N ASN A 181 25.10 -23.59 24.21
CA ASN A 181 25.84 -22.54 23.51
C ASN A 181 25.42 -21.18 24.10
N VAL A 182 26.29 -20.20 23.96
CA VAL A 182 26.03 -18.81 24.32
C VAL A 182 26.29 -17.93 23.11
N LEU A 183 25.30 -17.14 22.71
CA LEU A 183 25.47 -16.03 21.77
C LEU A 183 25.52 -14.74 22.58
N ALA A 184 26.57 -13.95 22.39
CA ALA A 184 26.74 -12.63 22.99
C ALA A 184 26.93 -11.60 21.87
N VAL A 185 26.17 -10.52 21.91
CA VAL A 185 26.20 -9.43 20.91
C VAL A 185 26.53 -8.14 21.64
N ARG A 186 27.68 -7.56 21.33
CA ARG A 186 28.09 -6.24 21.82
C ARG A 186 27.61 -5.21 20.80
N VAL A 187 26.82 -4.24 21.23
CA VAL A 187 26.21 -3.22 20.38
C VAL A 187 26.68 -1.84 20.83
N TYR A 188 27.04 -0.99 19.88
CA TYR A 188 27.35 0.41 20.13
C TYR A 188 26.34 1.31 19.44
N ASN A 189 25.71 2.21 20.21
CA ASN A 189 24.83 3.28 19.74
C ASN A 189 25.65 4.58 19.62
N GLY A 190 25.83 5.08 18.40
CA GLY A 190 26.52 6.34 18.10
C GLY A 190 25.60 7.56 18.02
N GLY A 191 24.28 7.39 18.03
CA GLY A 191 23.34 8.52 18.06
C GLY A 191 21.87 8.13 18.04
N GLY A 192 21.04 8.92 18.72
CA GLY A 192 19.59 8.70 18.73
C GLY A 192 19.18 7.47 19.55
N GLN A 193 18.33 6.62 18.96
CA GLN A 193 17.64 5.49 19.60
C GLN A 193 18.35 4.17 19.33
N GLY A 194 18.72 3.42 20.37
CA GLY A 194 19.61 2.27 20.29
C GLY A 194 18.97 0.88 20.42
N GLY A 195 19.75 -0.16 20.10
CA GLY A 195 19.44 -1.54 20.42
C GLY A 195 19.04 -2.44 19.24
N MET A 196 18.71 -3.71 19.54
CA MET A 196 18.30 -4.69 18.54
C MET A 196 16.79 -4.56 18.26
N TYR A 197 16.39 -4.43 16.99
CA TYR A 197 14.98 -4.11 16.66
C TYR A 197 14.42 -4.84 15.42
N GLY A 198 15.28 -5.42 14.58
CA GLY A 198 14.84 -6.15 13.38
C GLY A 198 14.75 -7.66 13.56
N GLY A 199 14.68 -8.16 14.80
CA GLY A 199 14.56 -9.59 15.11
C GLY A 199 13.24 -10.22 14.64
N PRO A 200 12.99 -11.50 14.95
CA PRO A 200 13.73 -12.35 15.89
C PRO A 200 15.12 -12.77 15.40
N ILE A 201 15.96 -13.22 16.32
CA ILE A 201 17.20 -13.92 15.97
C ILE A 201 16.84 -15.30 15.43
N ILE A 202 17.39 -15.69 14.27
CA ILE A 202 17.19 -17.00 13.65
C ILE A 202 18.54 -17.69 13.50
N LEU A 203 18.66 -18.90 14.06
CA LEU A 203 19.81 -19.78 13.87
C LEU A 203 19.40 -20.97 13.01
N LYS A 204 20.08 -21.22 11.89
CA LYS A 204 19.74 -22.36 11.01
C LYS A 204 20.96 -22.99 10.36
N VAL A 205 20.81 -24.26 9.96
CA VAL A 205 21.78 -24.93 9.09
C VAL A 205 21.15 -25.00 7.70
N PRO A 206 21.70 -24.29 6.69
CA PRO A 206 21.15 -24.30 5.35
C PRO A 206 21.03 -25.71 4.79
N ASP A 207 19.90 -26.01 4.20
CA ASP A 207 19.66 -27.20 3.39
C ASP A 207 19.74 -26.86 1.91
N LEU A 208 19.84 -27.87 1.04
CA LEU A 208 19.91 -27.65 -0.40
C LEU A 208 18.68 -26.86 -0.91
N LEU A 209 17.50 -27.17 -0.35
CA LEU A 209 16.23 -26.50 -0.69
C LEU A 209 16.20 -25.01 -0.33
N ASP A 210 16.97 -24.54 0.67
CA ASP A 210 17.05 -23.11 1.02
C ASP A 210 17.63 -22.26 -0.11
N GLY A 211 18.37 -22.89 -1.04
CA GLY A 211 18.92 -22.22 -2.22
C GLY A 211 17.97 -22.23 -3.42
N MET A 212 16.79 -22.84 -3.31
CA MET A 212 15.82 -22.91 -4.40
C MET A 212 14.86 -21.72 -4.34
N GLY A 213 15.07 -20.75 -5.23
CA GLY A 213 14.10 -19.70 -5.50
C GLY A 213 13.03 -20.19 -6.48
N ILE A 214 11.76 -19.97 -6.17
CA ILE A 214 10.64 -20.16 -7.11
C ILE A 214 10.05 -18.79 -7.38
N ASN A 215 10.09 -18.28 -8.60
CA ASN A 215 9.62 -16.94 -8.94
C ASN A 215 8.62 -16.99 -10.09
N PHE A 216 7.60 -16.14 -10.06
CA PHE A 216 6.59 -16.07 -11.11
C PHE A 216 6.66 -14.75 -11.88
N SER A 217 6.33 -14.81 -13.16
CA SER A 217 6.15 -13.65 -14.05
C SER A 217 5.16 -14.00 -15.15
N GLU A 218 4.64 -13.00 -15.86
CA GLU A 218 3.69 -13.18 -16.95
C GLU A 218 4.23 -12.60 -18.25
N PHE A 219 3.88 -13.21 -19.38
CA PHE A 219 4.18 -12.65 -20.70
C PHE A 219 3.14 -13.05 -21.74
N LYS A 220 2.96 -12.19 -22.74
CA LYS A 220 2.06 -12.45 -23.88
C LYS A 220 2.81 -13.26 -24.94
N ALA A 221 2.33 -14.46 -25.24
CA ALA A 221 2.80 -15.29 -26.35
C ALA A 221 1.80 -15.26 -27.52
N LYS A 222 2.18 -15.80 -28.68
CA LYS A 222 1.29 -15.92 -29.85
C LYS A 222 -0.03 -16.67 -29.54
N ARG A 223 -0.01 -17.57 -28.56
CA ARG A 223 -1.16 -18.42 -28.17
C ARG A 223 -1.97 -17.87 -26.99
N GLY A 224 -1.65 -16.68 -26.49
CA GLY A 224 -2.30 -16.07 -25.33
C GLY A 224 -1.32 -15.76 -24.20
N MET A 225 -1.86 -15.46 -23.02
CA MET A 225 -1.07 -15.17 -21.83
C MET A 225 -0.45 -16.43 -21.23
N MET A 226 0.80 -16.30 -20.79
CA MET A 226 1.59 -17.37 -20.19
C MET A 226 2.01 -16.97 -18.79
N CYS A 227 1.82 -17.87 -17.82
CA CYS A 227 2.40 -17.76 -16.49
C CYS A 227 3.72 -18.53 -16.48
N GLN A 228 4.83 -17.82 -16.25
CA GLN A 228 6.17 -18.37 -16.18
C GLN A 228 6.59 -18.59 -14.74
N CYS A 229 7.00 -19.81 -14.41
CA CYS A 229 7.69 -20.18 -13.18
C CYS A 229 9.20 -20.30 -13.47
N ARG A 230 10.01 -19.43 -12.86
CA ARG A 230 11.48 -19.51 -12.85
C ARG A 230 11.94 -20.21 -11.57
N LEU A 231 12.71 -21.27 -11.72
CA LEU A 231 13.47 -21.87 -10.62
C LEU A 231 14.89 -21.32 -10.65
N ASP A 232 15.37 -20.85 -9.49
CA ASP A 232 16.69 -20.28 -9.28
C ASP A 232 17.46 -21.15 -8.29
N ASN A 233 18.68 -21.56 -8.62
CA ASN A 233 19.57 -22.24 -7.68
C ASN A 233 20.65 -21.26 -7.23
N ALA A 234 20.52 -20.75 -6.01
CA ALA A 234 21.47 -19.80 -5.40
C ALA A 234 22.76 -20.46 -4.87
N PHE A 235 22.85 -21.79 -4.92
CA PHE A 235 24.02 -22.52 -4.43
C PHE A 235 24.90 -23.02 -5.57
N LYS A 236 26.16 -23.34 -5.26
CA LYS A 236 27.13 -23.90 -6.22
C LYS A 236 26.85 -25.36 -6.57
N GLN A 237 26.16 -26.08 -5.68
CA GLN A 237 25.79 -27.48 -5.86
C GLN A 237 24.67 -27.61 -6.89
N GLN A 238 24.68 -28.70 -7.66
CA GLN A 238 23.55 -29.03 -8.53
C GLN A 238 22.33 -29.41 -7.68
N GLN A 239 21.16 -28.92 -8.06
CA GLN A 239 19.88 -29.36 -7.50
C GLN A 239 19.14 -30.23 -8.51
N LYS A 240 18.59 -31.35 -8.03
CA LYS A 240 17.81 -32.28 -8.83
C LYS A 240 16.50 -32.55 -8.11
N GLY A 241 15.41 -32.62 -8.85
CA GLY A 241 14.09 -32.77 -8.26
C GLY A 241 13.00 -32.79 -9.29
N VAL A 242 11.77 -32.67 -8.80
CA VAL A 242 10.56 -32.65 -9.59
C VAL A 242 9.80 -31.37 -9.31
N LEU A 243 9.58 -30.55 -10.35
CA LEU A 243 8.68 -29.40 -10.29
C LEU A 243 7.30 -29.82 -10.78
N THR A 244 6.28 -29.62 -9.96
CA THR A 244 4.88 -29.73 -10.35
C THR A 244 4.24 -28.35 -10.36
N LEU A 245 3.70 -27.94 -11.50
CA LEU A 245 2.91 -26.73 -11.67
C LEU A 245 1.44 -27.12 -11.77
N THR A 246 0.59 -26.51 -10.95
CA THR A 246 -0.86 -26.74 -10.94
C THR A 246 -1.59 -25.43 -11.13
N LEU A 247 -2.41 -25.34 -12.17
CA LEU A 247 -3.35 -24.25 -12.39
C LEU A 247 -4.72 -24.71 -11.89
N PHE A 248 -5.32 -23.94 -10.99
CA PHE A 248 -6.62 -24.25 -10.41
C PHE A 248 -7.46 -23.00 -10.20
N ASP A 249 -8.77 -23.19 -10.14
CA ASP A 249 -9.75 -22.19 -9.74
C ASP A 249 -9.88 -22.20 -8.21
N PRO A 250 -9.54 -21.10 -7.51
CA PRO A 250 -9.60 -21.06 -6.06
C PRO A 250 -11.02 -20.99 -5.50
N GLU A 251 -12.00 -20.54 -6.29
CA GLU A 251 -13.40 -20.48 -5.84
C GLU A 251 -14.02 -21.88 -5.79
N SER A 252 -13.86 -22.66 -6.86
CA SER A 252 -14.42 -24.02 -6.97
C SER A 252 -13.51 -25.12 -6.45
N GLY A 253 -12.20 -24.85 -6.34
CA GLY A 253 -11.17 -25.85 -6.06
C GLY A 253 -10.82 -26.74 -7.26
N ALA A 254 -11.39 -26.47 -8.44
CA ALA A 254 -11.18 -27.29 -9.64
C ALA A 254 -9.75 -27.14 -10.18
N ILE A 255 -9.06 -28.28 -10.35
CA ILE A 255 -7.76 -28.32 -11.03
C ILE A 255 -8.00 -28.29 -12.54
N LEU A 256 -7.45 -27.29 -13.21
CA LEU A 256 -7.59 -27.11 -14.65
C LEU A 256 -6.44 -27.76 -15.42
N ALA A 257 -5.23 -27.68 -14.88
CA ALA A 257 -4.05 -28.29 -15.48
C ALA A 257 -3.00 -28.62 -14.41
N THR A 258 -2.29 -29.73 -14.61
CA THR A 258 -1.10 -30.09 -13.85
C THR A 258 -0.01 -30.53 -14.81
N VAL A 259 1.18 -29.95 -14.68
CA VAL A 259 2.36 -30.31 -15.47
C VAL A 259 3.51 -30.61 -14.53
N THR A 260 4.20 -31.72 -14.79
CA THR A 260 5.35 -32.16 -13.99
C THR A 260 6.62 -32.17 -14.84
N HIS A 261 7.70 -31.62 -14.29
CA HIS A 261 9.00 -31.53 -14.94
C HIS A 261 10.08 -32.13 -14.04
N LYS A 262 10.90 -33.01 -14.62
CA LYS A 262 12.19 -33.37 -14.01
C LYS A 262 13.14 -32.19 -14.15
N VAL A 263 13.74 -31.79 -13.03
CA VAL A 263 14.63 -30.63 -12.92
C VAL A 263 16.04 -31.12 -12.60
N ALA A 264 17.02 -30.59 -13.33
CA ALA A 264 18.43 -30.72 -12.99
C ALA A 264 19.07 -29.35 -13.24
N LEU A 265 19.20 -28.56 -12.17
CA LEU A 265 19.62 -27.17 -12.21
C LEU A 265 21.06 -27.05 -11.69
N LYS A 266 21.97 -26.60 -12.56
CA LYS A 266 23.38 -26.40 -12.16
C LYS A 266 23.47 -25.31 -11.09
N GLY A 267 24.57 -25.29 -10.35
CA GLY A 267 24.79 -24.26 -9.35
C GLY A 267 24.82 -22.85 -9.94
N ASN A 268 24.24 -21.87 -9.22
CA ASN A 268 24.15 -20.46 -9.63
C ASN A 268 23.50 -20.27 -11.02
N THR A 269 22.56 -21.14 -11.38
CA THR A 269 21.79 -21.03 -12.64
C THR A 269 20.30 -21.02 -12.38
N ASN A 270 19.52 -20.65 -13.39
CA ASN A 270 18.08 -20.67 -13.35
C ASN A 270 17.48 -21.41 -14.56
N LYS A 271 16.22 -21.82 -14.44
CA LYS A 271 15.46 -22.43 -15.54
C LYS A 271 13.99 -22.05 -15.44
N THR A 272 13.38 -21.76 -16.57
CA THR A 272 11.98 -21.33 -16.66
C THR A 272 11.09 -22.43 -17.22
N TYR A 273 9.84 -22.44 -16.75
CA TYR A 273 8.75 -23.29 -17.17
C TYR A 273 7.53 -22.39 -17.34
N ALA A 274 6.71 -22.61 -18.36
CA ALA A 274 5.56 -21.74 -18.62
C ALA A 274 4.30 -22.56 -18.92
N MET A 275 3.16 -22.04 -18.48
CA MET A 275 1.84 -22.61 -18.72
C MET A 275 0.89 -21.52 -19.20
N ALA A 276 0.08 -21.82 -20.20
CA ALA A 276 -0.98 -20.92 -20.63
C ALA A 276 -2.07 -20.85 -19.55
N TYR A 277 -2.70 -19.70 -19.40
CA TYR A 277 -3.86 -19.54 -18.52
C TYR A 277 -4.89 -18.62 -19.17
N ASP A 278 -6.13 -18.74 -18.69
CA ASP A 278 -7.26 -17.92 -19.11
C ASP A 278 -7.30 -16.63 -18.28
N THR A 279 -7.39 -15.49 -18.94
CA THR A 279 -7.44 -14.17 -18.29
C THR A 279 -8.85 -13.79 -17.84
N ASP A 280 -9.90 -14.48 -18.27
CA ASP A 280 -11.29 -14.05 -18.09
C ASP A 280 -11.86 -14.44 -16.70
N ARG A 281 -11.02 -15.03 -15.83
CA ARG A 281 -11.39 -15.43 -14.48
C ARG A 281 -10.18 -15.50 -13.56
N LEU A 282 -10.44 -15.36 -12.26
CA LEU A 282 -9.45 -15.59 -11.22
C LEU A 282 -8.98 -17.04 -11.25
N LEU A 283 -7.66 -17.24 -11.35
CA LEU A 283 -6.99 -18.53 -11.26
C LEU A 283 -5.78 -18.41 -10.36
N ARG A 284 -5.28 -19.55 -9.86
CA ARG A 284 -4.01 -19.62 -9.13
C ARG A 284 -3.08 -20.64 -9.73
N MET A 285 -1.81 -20.26 -9.84
CA MET A 285 -0.71 -21.13 -10.16
C MET A 285 -0.01 -21.55 -8.87
N LYS A 286 0.07 -22.86 -8.62
CA LYS A 286 0.85 -23.43 -7.51
C LYS A 286 2.05 -24.20 -8.07
N ALA A 287 3.25 -23.81 -7.67
CA ALA A 287 4.48 -24.55 -7.90
C ALA A 287 4.85 -25.34 -6.64
N VAL A 288 5.15 -26.62 -6.83
CA VAL A 288 5.72 -27.51 -5.82
C VAL A 288 7.00 -28.10 -6.41
N TYR A 289 8.16 -27.69 -5.89
CA TYR A 289 9.45 -28.31 -6.21
C TYR A 289 9.83 -29.28 -5.11
N ARG A 290 9.92 -30.57 -5.44
CA ARG A 290 10.40 -31.61 -4.54
C ARG A 290 11.84 -31.96 -4.88
N ASP A 291 12.75 -31.75 -3.95
CA ASP A 291 14.17 -32.06 -4.13
C ASP A 291 14.44 -33.56 -3.94
N ASP A 292 15.23 -34.15 -4.85
CA ASP A 292 15.53 -35.59 -4.85
C ASP A 292 16.42 -36.01 -3.68
N ALA A 293 17.34 -35.14 -3.25
CA ALA A 293 18.35 -35.47 -2.24
C ALA A 293 17.77 -35.42 -0.82
N THR A 294 16.94 -34.42 -0.55
CA THR A 294 16.33 -34.16 0.75
C THR A 294 14.93 -34.77 0.88
N GLY A 295 14.24 -34.99 -0.24
CA GLY A 295 12.82 -35.36 -0.28
C GLY A 295 11.86 -34.24 0.14
N LYS A 296 12.37 -33.04 0.43
CA LYS A 296 11.60 -31.88 0.91
C LYS A 296 11.01 -31.09 -0.25
N GLU A 297 9.97 -30.31 0.07
CA GLU A 297 9.23 -29.53 -0.92
C GLU A 297 9.33 -28.02 -0.63
N ALA A 298 9.60 -27.26 -1.68
CA ALA A 298 9.37 -25.81 -1.72
C ALA A 298 8.07 -25.54 -2.47
N VAL A 299 7.17 -24.79 -1.85
CA VAL A 299 5.84 -24.48 -2.39
C VAL A 299 5.71 -22.98 -2.56
N ARG A 300 5.22 -22.53 -3.72
CA ARG A 300 4.85 -21.14 -3.95
C ARG A 300 3.57 -21.06 -4.77
N SER A 301 2.65 -20.20 -4.34
CA SER A 301 1.43 -19.86 -5.08
C SER A 301 1.56 -18.47 -5.70
N TYR A 302 0.83 -18.25 -6.79
CA TYR A 302 0.79 -16.98 -7.52
C TYR A 302 -0.58 -16.81 -8.18
N THR A 303 -1.16 -15.62 -8.04
CA THR A 303 -2.36 -15.21 -8.76
C THR A 303 -1.92 -14.44 -10.01
N PRO A 304 -1.99 -15.04 -11.22
CA PRO A 304 -1.78 -14.27 -12.45
C PRO A 304 -2.88 -13.23 -12.66
N LYS A 305 -2.58 -12.17 -13.41
CA LYS A 305 -3.54 -11.11 -13.76
C LYS A 305 -4.78 -11.66 -14.46
N TYR A 306 -5.96 -11.15 -14.11
CA TYR A 306 -7.23 -11.55 -14.69
C TYR A 306 -8.20 -10.36 -14.82
N ILE A 307 -9.05 -10.38 -15.84
CA ILE A 307 -9.93 -9.31 -16.24
C ILE A 307 -11.37 -9.65 -15.85
N LEU A 308 -11.98 -8.78 -15.02
CA LEU A 308 -13.38 -8.89 -14.64
C LEU A 308 -14.28 -7.95 -15.44
N THR A 309 -13.78 -6.78 -15.84
CA THR A 309 -14.58 -5.81 -16.58
C THR A 309 -14.81 -6.31 -18.00
N PRO A 310 -16.08 -6.44 -18.45
CA PRO A 310 -16.37 -6.83 -19.82
C PRO A 310 -15.89 -5.74 -20.79
N LYS A 311 -15.70 -6.12 -22.05
CA LYS A 311 -15.37 -5.14 -23.11
C LYS A 311 -16.50 -4.13 -23.25
N ALA A 312 -16.14 -2.88 -23.50
CA ALA A 312 -17.10 -1.84 -23.85
C ALA A 312 -17.96 -2.28 -25.05
N PRO A 313 -19.24 -1.88 -25.10
CA PRO A 313 -20.07 -2.13 -26.28
C PRO A 313 -19.48 -1.44 -27.51
N ALA A 314 -19.79 -1.97 -28.70
CA ALA A 314 -19.36 -1.35 -29.96
C ALA A 314 -20.13 -0.05 -30.24
N ALA A 315 -21.40 0.03 -29.82
CA ALA A 315 -22.17 1.26 -29.82
C ALA A 315 -21.69 2.23 -28.75
N PRO A 316 -21.89 3.55 -28.92
CA PRO A 316 -21.43 4.54 -27.97
C PRO A 316 -22.05 4.32 -26.58
N ARG A 317 -21.32 4.70 -25.53
CA ARG A 317 -21.81 4.82 -24.16
C ARG A 317 -21.18 6.05 -23.52
N ILE A 318 -22.00 7.03 -23.13
CA ILE A 318 -21.57 8.26 -22.48
C ILE A 318 -21.36 8.00 -20.98
N ASN A 319 -20.11 8.09 -20.54
CA ASN A 319 -19.65 7.81 -19.18
C ASN A 319 -19.57 9.07 -18.30
N SER A 320 -20.03 10.22 -18.79
CA SER A 320 -19.95 11.52 -18.11
C SER A 320 -20.53 11.48 -16.70
N ALA A 321 -19.87 12.15 -15.74
CA ALA A 321 -20.59 12.62 -14.56
C ALA A 321 -21.77 13.50 -15.00
N GLU A 322 -22.88 13.49 -14.26
CA GLU A 322 -24.09 14.24 -14.66
C GLU A 322 -23.95 15.75 -14.48
N ARG A 323 -22.97 16.20 -13.71
CA ARG A 323 -22.78 17.61 -13.34
C ARG A 323 -21.31 18.00 -13.47
N PHE A 324 -21.09 19.24 -13.90
CA PHE A 324 -19.77 19.88 -13.97
C PHE A 324 -19.86 21.30 -13.38
N GLY A 325 -19.01 21.62 -12.41
CA GLY A 325 -18.97 22.93 -11.77
C GLY A 325 -17.90 23.83 -12.36
N VAL A 326 -18.23 25.09 -12.57
CA VAL A 326 -17.32 26.13 -13.10
C VAL A 326 -17.69 27.49 -12.48
N ARG A 327 -16.71 28.35 -12.21
CA ARG A 327 -17.00 29.73 -11.79
C ARG A 327 -17.45 30.59 -12.97
N PRO A 328 -18.28 31.63 -12.73
CA PRO A 328 -18.58 32.62 -13.77
C PRO A 328 -17.31 33.12 -14.46
N GLU A 329 -17.39 33.27 -15.78
CA GLU A 329 -16.32 33.74 -16.67
C GLU A 329 -15.08 32.86 -16.77
N SER A 330 -14.98 31.78 -15.97
CA SER A 330 -13.87 30.84 -16.06
C SER A 330 -13.97 29.98 -17.33
N PRO A 331 -12.83 29.57 -17.93
CA PRO A 331 -12.83 28.69 -19.09
C PRO A 331 -13.48 27.34 -18.80
N VAL A 332 -14.49 27.00 -19.59
CA VAL A 332 -15.01 25.63 -19.69
C VAL A 332 -14.09 24.86 -20.64
N ILE A 333 -13.60 23.71 -20.18
CA ILE A 333 -12.90 22.71 -20.98
C ILE A 333 -13.44 21.37 -20.53
N TYR A 334 -14.24 20.72 -21.35
CA TYR A 334 -14.90 19.46 -21.01
C TYR A 334 -14.93 18.53 -22.22
N ARG A 335 -14.11 17.48 -22.19
CA ARG A 335 -14.20 16.37 -23.14
C ARG A 335 -15.33 15.45 -22.70
N ILE A 336 -16.24 15.10 -23.60
CA ILE A 336 -17.36 14.18 -23.35
C ILE A 336 -16.79 12.75 -23.28
N PRO A 337 -16.68 12.11 -22.10
CA PRO A 337 -16.21 10.74 -22.00
C PRO A 337 -17.25 9.79 -22.60
N ALA A 338 -16.94 9.19 -23.75
CA ALA A 338 -17.80 8.19 -24.39
C ALA A 338 -16.98 7.03 -24.95
N SER A 339 -17.26 5.83 -24.46
CA SER A 339 -16.68 4.59 -24.99
C SER A 339 -17.48 4.08 -26.18
N GLY A 340 -16.88 3.24 -27.01
CA GLY A 340 -17.49 2.70 -28.24
C GLY A 340 -16.47 2.65 -29.39
N GLU A 341 -16.84 2.03 -30.51
CA GLU A 341 -15.99 2.03 -31.70
C GLU A 341 -15.88 3.45 -32.30
N ARG A 342 -14.70 3.79 -32.80
CA ARG A 342 -14.44 5.02 -33.56
C ARG A 342 -14.48 4.71 -35.08
N PRO A 343 -14.77 5.69 -35.98
CA PRO A 343 -15.05 7.10 -35.71
C PRO A 343 -16.40 7.29 -35.01
N MET A 344 -16.49 8.36 -34.22
CA MET A 344 -17.67 8.75 -33.45
C MET A 344 -17.84 10.25 -33.57
N VAL A 345 -19.09 10.70 -33.71
CA VAL A 345 -19.45 12.12 -33.83
C VAL A 345 -20.25 12.52 -32.60
N PHE A 346 -20.00 13.73 -32.12
CA PHE A 346 -20.66 14.30 -30.95
C PHE A 346 -21.58 15.44 -31.35
N SER A 347 -22.71 15.55 -30.65
CA SER A 347 -23.55 16.75 -30.69
C SER A 347 -24.07 17.08 -29.29
N VAL A 348 -24.44 18.34 -29.07
CA VAL A 348 -25.00 18.81 -27.81
C VAL A 348 -26.28 19.58 -28.10
N ARG A 349 -27.40 19.10 -27.54
CA ARG A 349 -28.67 19.82 -27.58
C ARG A 349 -28.74 20.81 -26.43
N ASN A 350 -29.25 22.01 -26.71
CA ASN A 350 -29.30 23.14 -25.78
C ASN A 350 -27.91 23.58 -25.29
N LEU A 351 -26.90 23.57 -26.19
CA LEU A 351 -25.59 24.12 -25.87
C LEU A 351 -25.74 25.64 -25.57
N PRO A 352 -25.37 26.10 -24.37
CA PRO A 352 -25.51 27.51 -24.00
C PRO A 352 -24.68 28.45 -24.89
N GLU A 353 -25.20 29.66 -25.11
CA GLU A 353 -24.43 30.73 -25.74
C GLU A 353 -23.17 31.03 -24.93
N GLY A 354 -22.03 31.15 -25.62
CA GLY A 354 -20.70 31.29 -25.00
C GLY A 354 -19.88 30.00 -25.01
N LEU A 355 -20.50 28.85 -25.30
CA LEU A 355 -19.81 27.57 -25.50
C LEU A 355 -19.83 27.13 -26.97
N ALA A 356 -18.79 26.39 -27.35
CA ALA A 356 -18.64 25.72 -28.64
C ALA A 356 -18.32 24.24 -28.44
N LEU A 357 -18.69 23.42 -29.43
CA LEU A 357 -18.40 21.99 -29.47
C LEU A 357 -17.47 21.67 -30.64
N ASP A 358 -16.34 21.04 -30.36
CA ASP A 358 -15.63 20.21 -31.33
C ASP A 358 -16.38 18.88 -31.46
N ALA A 359 -17.12 18.71 -32.57
CA ALA A 359 -17.96 17.54 -32.81
C ALA A 359 -17.17 16.27 -33.15
N GLU A 360 -15.91 16.39 -33.59
CA GLU A 360 -15.05 15.25 -33.94
C GLU A 360 -14.43 14.64 -32.67
N HIS A 361 -13.97 15.50 -31.76
CA HIS A 361 -13.29 15.07 -30.54
C HIS A 361 -14.18 15.09 -29.29
N GLY A 362 -15.39 15.65 -29.39
CA GLY A 362 -16.34 15.74 -28.28
C GLY A 362 -15.91 16.73 -27.21
N ILE A 363 -15.30 17.86 -27.58
CA ILE A 363 -14.75 18.84 -26.63
C ILE A 363 -15.65 20.07 -26.57
N ILE A 364 -16.25 20.32 -25.41
CA ILE A 364 -16.98 21.55 -25.11
C ILE A 364 -15.98 22.55 -24.54
N SER A 365 -15.93 23.75 -25.13
CA SER A 365 -15.07 24.83 -24.66
C SER A 365 -15.71 26.21 -24.78
N GLY A 366 -15.28 27.17 -23.97
CA GLY A 366 -15.79 28.55 -23.99
C GLY A 366 -15.90 29.14 -22.59
N THR A 367 -16.78 30.12 -22.39
CA THR A 367 -17.03 30.73 -21.08
C THR A 367 -18.51 31.04 -20.89
N LEU A 368 -18.97 31.00 -19.65
CA LEU A 368 -20.34 31.35 -19.25
C LEU A 368 -20.29 32.49 -18.23
N LYS A 369 -20.99 33.59 -18.52
CA LYS A 369 -20.96 34.80 -17.67
C LYS A 369 -21.99 34.77 -16.54
N ALA A 370 -23.21 34.33 -16.84
CA ALA A 370 -24.28 34.32 -15.86
C ALA A 370 -24.22 33.06 -14.98
N GLY A 371 -24.35 33.23 -13.68
CA GLY A 371 -24.53 32.10 -12.75
C GLY A 371 -25.85 31.37 -12.99
N GLY A 372 -25.88 30.07 -12.75
CA GLY A 372 -27.06 29.22 -12.96
C GLY A 372 -26.74 27.79 -13.35
N GLU A 373 -27.79 26.98 -13.49
CA GLU A 373 -27.69 25.61 -14.01
C GLU A 373 -28.06 25.60 -15.50
N TYR A 374 -27.18 25.07 -16.32
CA TYR A 374 -27.35 24.96 -17.77
C TYR A 374 -27.52 23.49 -18.14
N GLU A 375 -28.78 23.06 -18.23
CA GLU A 375 -29.12 21.69 -18.63
C GLU A 375 -28.98 21.50 -20.15
N MET A 376 -28.28 20.45 -20.54
CA MET A 376 -28.07 20.06 -21.93
C MET A 376 -28.17 18.55 -22.09
N THR A 377 -28.19 18.11 -23.35
CA THR A 377 -28.10 16.68 -23.66
C THR A 377 -26.89 16.42 -24.55
N LEU A 378 -25.96 15.65 -24.02
CA LEU A 378 -24.81 15.13 -24.74
C LEU A 378 -25.27 13.96 -25.61
N VAL A 379 -24.78 13.88 -26.84
CA VAL A 379 -25.08 12.81 -27.77
C VAL A 379 -23.77 12.33 -28.40
N ALA A 380 -23.58 11.02 -28.43
CA ALA A 380 -22.47 10.37 -29.10
C ALA A 380 -23.02 9.32 -30.08
N GLU A 381 -22.59 9.37 -31.34
CA GLU A 381 -23.09 8.50 -32.40
C GLU A 381 -21.94 7.87 -33.19
N ASN A 382 -22.08 6.59 -33.53
CA ASN A 382 -21.19 5.89 -34.46
C ASN A 382 -22.00 4.92 -35.35
N SER A 383 -21.32 4.16 -36.20
CA SER A 383 -21.96 3.19 -37.13
C SER A 383 -22.77 2.07 -36.46
N LYS A 384 -22.65 1.89 -35.13
CA LYS A 384 -23.29 0.83 -34.35
C LYS A 384 -24.48 1.33 -33.54
N GLY A 385 -24.66 2.64 -33.41
CA GLY A 385 -25.77 3.25 -32.68
C GLY A 385 -25.42 4.61 -32.11
N ALA A 386 -26.27 5.10 -31.21
CA ALA A 386 -26.09 6.34 -30.48
C ALA A 386 -26.41 6.16 -28.99
N ASP A 387 -25.83 7.01 -28.16
CA ASP A 387 -26.19 7.17 -26.76
C ASP A 387 -26.40 8.64 -26.44
N GLU A 388 -27.27 8.91 -25.48
CA GLU A 388 -27.59 10.26 -25.04
C GLU A 388 -27.63 10.37 -23.51
N ARG A 389 -27.14 11.50 -23.00
CA ARG A 389 -27.05 11.71 -21.55
C ARG A 389 -27.38 13.15 -21.18
N LYS A 390 -28.24 13.31 -20.18
CA LYS A 390 -28.46 14.60 -19.53
C LYS A 390 -27.20 15.04 -18.79
N PHE A 391 -26.85 16.30 -18.94
CA PHE A 391 -25.67 16.89 -18.35
C PHE A 391 -25.96 18.32 -17.95
N THR A 392 -25.47 18.74 -16.79
CA THR A 392 -25.69 20.09 -16.28
C THR A 392 -24.35 20.76 -15.99
N ILE A 393 -24.10 21.92 -16.62
CA ILE A 393 -23.03 22.83 -16.19
C ILE A 393 -23.60 23.73 -15.10
N CYS A 394 -23.03 23.65 -13.91
CA CYS A 394 -23.37 24.49 -12.76
C CYS A 394 -22.38 25.66 -12.70
N VAL A 395 -22.84 26.85 -13.10
CA VAL A 395 -22.04 28.08 -13.03
C VAL A 395 -22.28 28.75 -11.68
N GLY A 396 -21.27 28.76 -10.81
CA GLY A 396 -21.37 29.31 -9.46
C GLY A 396 -20.06 29.18 -8.68
N ASP A 397 -20.10 29.35 -7.36
CA ASP A 397 -18.88 29.43 -6.56
C ASP A 397 -18.17 28.07 -6.36
N LYS A 398 -18.86 26.96 -6.63
CA LYS A 398 -18.32 25.60 -6.43
C LYS A 398 -17.88 24.95 -7.73
N ILE A 399 -16.62 24.53 -7.77
CA ILE A 399 -16.08 23.60 -8.77
C ILE A 399 -15.98 22.19 -8.17
N ALA A 400 -15.36 21.23 -8.87
CA ALA A 400 -15.09 19.88 -8.34
C ALA A 400 -16.33 19.16 -7.77
N LEU A 401 -17.47 19.27 -8.46
CA LEU A 401 -18.75 18.68 -8.02
C LEU A 401 -18.74 17.15 -7.95
N THR A 402 -17.78 16.52 -8.63
CA THR A 402 -17.38 15.12 -8.46
C THR A 402 -15.86 15.06 -8.22
N PRO A 403 -15.34 13.95 -7.66
CA PRO A 403 -13.89 13.81 -7.43
C PRO A 403 -13.11 13.92 -8.74
N PRO A 404 -11.92 14.55 -8.75
CA PRO A 404 -11.09 14.64 -9.94
C PRO A 404 -10.58 13.25 -10.36
N MET A 405 -10.64 12.97 -11.66
CA MET A 405 -10.02 11.80 -12.28
C MET A 405 -8.90 12.24 -13.21
N GLY A 406 -7.73 11.61 -13.10
CA GLY A 406 -6.58 12.00 -13.90
C GLY A 406 -5.33 11.18 -13.63
N TRP A 407 -4.19 11.81 -13.77
CA TRP A 407 -2.87 11.22 -13.65
C TRP A 407 -1.89 12.18 -13.00
N ASN A 408 -0.92 11.65 -12.26
CA ASN A 408 0.16 12.42 -11.66
C ASN A 408 1.52 11.74 -11.95
N SER A 409 2.54 12.55 -12.25
CA SER A 409 3.86 12.08 -12.68
C SER A 409 4.75 11.45 -11.60
N TRP A 410 4.42 11.62 -10.32
CA TRP A 410 5.32 11.30 -9.21
C TRP A 410 5.61 9.80 -9.13
N ASN A 411 4.57 8.96 -8.96
CA ASN A 411 4.75 7.52 -8.69
C ASN A 411 5.48 6.74 -9.78
N CYS A 412 5.41 7.18 -11.04
CA CYS A 412 6.22 6.61 -12.10
C CYS A 412 7.62 7.22 -12.11
N TRP A 413 7.77 8.54 -12.25
CA TRP A 413 9.06 9.12 -12.65
C TRP A 413 9.80 9.89 -11.56
N GLY A 414 9.14 10.27 -10.47
CA GLY A 414 9.71 11.16 -9.44
C GLY A 414 10.43 12.34 -10.08
N LEU A 415 11.66 12.59 -9.63
CA LEU A 415 12.50 13.71 -10.11
C LEU A 415 12.93 13.60 -11.60
N SER A 416 12.71 12.44 -12.24
CA SER A 416 13.06 12.21 -13.64
C SER A 416 11.98 12.63 -14.64
N VAL A 417 10.89 13.26 -14.19
CA VAL A 417 9.82 13.78 -15.05
C VAL A 417 10.35 14.83 -16.04
N SER A 418 9.78 14.84 -17.25
CA SER A 418 10.03 15.82 -18.31
C SER A 418 8.75 16.08 -19.12
N GLN A 419 8.72 17.19 -19.86
CA GLN A 419 7.59 17.55 -20.71
C GLN A 419 7.27 16.47 -21.76
N GLU A 420 8.29 15.87 -22.38
CA GLU A 420 8.11 14.76 -23.35
C GLU A 420 7.38 13.57 -22.72
N LYS A 421 7.80 13.16 -21.52
CA LYS A 421 7.17 12.05 -20.79
C LYS A 421 5.72 12.37 -20.44
N VAL A 422 5.44 13.59 -19.98
CA VAL A 422 4.08 14.06 -19.65
C VAL A 422 3.20 14.05 -20.89
N MET A 423 3.67 14.60 -22.02
CA MET A 423 2.93 14.57 -23.29
C MET A 423 2.68 13.14 -23.78
N SER A 424 3.67 12.24 -23.65
CA SER A 424 3.53 10.83 -24.01
C SER A 424 2.45 10.12 -23.18
N SER A 425 2.42 10.33 -21.86
CA SER A 425 1.36 9.77 -21.01
C SER A 425 -0.02 10.40 -21.29
N ALA A 426 -0.09 11.69 -21.55
CA ALA A 426 -1.33 12.36 -21.92
C ALA A 426 -1.88 11.85 -23.27
N GLN A 427 -1.03 11.69 -24.28
CA GLN A 427 -1.42 11.09 -25.56
C GLN A 427 -1.88 9.64 -25.37
N ALA A 428 -1.15 8.85 -24.57
CA ALA A 428 -1.55 7.48 -24.26
C ALA A 428 -2.89 7.42 -23.49
N MET A 429 -3.21 8.41 -22.65
CA MET A 429 -4.51 8.51 -21.97
C MET A 429 -5.66 8.66 -22.97
N ILE A 430 -5.44 9.39 -24.06
CA ILE A 430 -6.39 9.56 -25.16
C ILE A 430 -6.46 8.26 -25.98
N ASP A 431 -5.33 7.79 -26.50
CA ASP A 431 -5.25 6.68 -27.46
C ASP A 431 -5.72 5.35 -26.87
N LYS A 432 -5.49 5.13 -25.57
CA LYS A 432 -5.93 3.92 -24.87
C LYS A 432 -7.34 4.04 -24.29
N GLY A 433 -8.02 5.16 -24.50
CA GLY A 433 -9.43 5.36 -24.15
C GLY A 433 -9.68 5.70 -22.68
N LEU A 434 -8.69 6.05 -21.87
CA LEU A 434 -8.96 6.48 -20.48
C LEU A 434 -9.80 7.76 -20.44
N THR A 435 -9.58 8.67 -21.39
CA THR A 435 -10.44 9.88 -21.51
C THR A 435 -11.91 9.56 -21.79
N ASP A 436 -12.21 8.39 -22.35
CA ASP A 436 -13.58 7.93 -22.60
C ASP A 436 -14.30 7.49 -21.31
N TYR A 437 -13.58 7.43 -20.18
CA TYR A 437 -14.09 7.08 -18.84
C TYR A 437 -13.94 8.23 -17.82
N GLY A 438 -13.58 9.44 -18.27
CA GLY A 438 -13.59 10.65 -17.45
C GLY A 438 -12.23 11.09 -16.90
N TYR A 439 -11.15 10.36 -17.15
CA TYR A 439 -9.80 10.81 -16.79
C TYR A 439 -9.41 12.02 -17.64
N ALA A 440 -9.18 13.17 -17.00
CA ALA A 440 -8.97 14.44 -17.69
C ALA A 440 -7.78 15.27 -17.16
N TYR A 441 -7.43 15.14 -15.88
CA TYR A 441 -6.31 15.88 -15.31
C TYR A 441 -4.95 15.24 -15.62
N ILE A 442 -3.98 16.04 -16.06
CA ILE A 442 -2.58 15.68 -16.24
C ILE A 442 -1.74 16.57 -15.32
N ASN A 443 -1.31 15.99 -14.18
CA ASN A 443 -0.62 16.72 -13.13
C ASN A 443 0.88 16.49 -13.21
N VAL A 444 1.63 17.57 -13.43
CA VAL A 444 3.09 17.62 -13.31
C VAL A 444 3.45 17.83 -11.85
N ASP A 445 4.09 16.83 -11.25
CA ASP A 445 4.59 16.89 -9.87
C ASP A 445 6.00 17.54 -9.81
N ASP A 446 6.67 17.47 -8.65
CA ASP A 446 7.94 18.15 -8.36
C ASP A 446 9.07 17.91 -9.40
N ALA A 447 10.10 18.77 -9.37
CA ALA A 447 11.28 18.79 -10.26
C ALA A 447 11.08 19.38 -11.66
N TRP A 448 10.09 20.26 -11.84
CA TRP A 448 9.91 21.03 -13.08
C TRP A 448 10.54 22.43 -13.02
N GLU A 449 10.81 22.90 -11.81
CA GLU A 449 11.28 24.25 -11.51
C GLU A 449 12.76 24.41 -11.84
N ALA A 450 13.13 25.62 -12.25
CA ALA A 450 14.53 26.02 -12.41
C ALA A 450 15.23 26.13 -11.04
N PRO A 451 16.58 26.14 -11.00
CA PRO A 451 17.32 26.40 -9.76
C PRO A 451 17.11 27.81 -9.17
N GLN A 452 16.77 28.79 -10.02
CA GLN A 452 16.58 30.20 -9.67
C GLN A 452 15.36 30.78 -10.37
N ARG A 453 14.70 31.74 -9.73
CA ARG A 453 13.60 32.53 -10.32
C ARG A 453 14.13 33.41 -11.46
N ASN A 454 13.23 33.87 -12.32
CA ASN A 454 13.54 34.90 -13.31
C ASN A 454 13.92 36.21 -12.61
N THR A 455 14.57 37.13 -13.35
CA THR A 455 14.99 38.43 -12.82
C THR A 455 13.84 39.33 -12.37
N ASP A 456 12.62 39.07 -12.85
CA ASP A 456 11.38 39.74 -12.44
C ASP A 456 10.69 39.09 -11.22
N GLY A 457 11.29 38.04 -10.65
CA GLY A 457 10.76 37.31 -9.49
C GLY A 457 9.78 36.19 -9.82
N THR A 458 9.38 36.02 -11.09
CA THR A 458 8.49 34.92 -11.49
C THR A 458 9.17 33.56 -11.37
N ILE A 459 8.40 32.52 -11.06
CA ILE A 459 8.90 31.15 -11.04
C ILE A 459 9.33 30.73 -12.44
N ALA A 460 10.51 30.11 -12.53
CA ALA A 460 11.11 29.70 -13.79
C ALA A 460 11.11 28.17 -13.92
N VAL A 461 11.21 27.69 -15.16
CA VAL A 461 11.19 26.27 -15.54
C VAL A 461 12.60 25.79 -15.88
N ASN A 462 12.91 24.52 -15.61
CA ASN A 462 14.18 23.92 -16.00
C ASN A 462 14.17 23.39 -17.45
N GLU A 463 15.32 22.89 -17.90
CA GLU A 463 15.52 22.39 -19.26
C GLU A 463 14.66 21.17 -19.63
N LYS A 464 14.11 20.45 -18.64
CA LYS A 464 13.21 19.32 -18.88
C LYS A 464 11.79 19.78 -19.27
N PHE A 465 11.46 21.05 -19.03
CA PHE A 465 10.16 21.66 -19.32
C PHE A 465 10.34 23.00 -20.05
N PRO A 466 10.83 22.98 -21.31
CA PRO A 466 11.19 24.19 -22.03
C PRO A 466 9.98 25.09 -22.39
N ASP A 467 8.75 24.57 -22.39
CA ASP A 467 7.54 25.35 -22.71
C ASP A 467 6.29 24.86 -21.96
N MET A 468 6.16 25.26 -20.68
CA MET A 468 4.97 24.95 -19.87
C MET A 468 3.68 25.54 -20.45
N ALA A 469 3.73 26.72 -21.06
CA ALA A 469 2.56 27.33 -21.68
C ALA A 469 2.11 26.53 -22.93
N GLY A 470 3.06 26.03 -23.71
CA GLY A 470 2.81 25.12 -24.83
C GLY A 470 2.23 23.79 -24.40
N LEU A 471 2.73 23.22 -23.30
CA LEU A 471 2.13 22.03 -22.69
C LEU A 471 0.66 22.27 -22.32
N GLY A 472 0.36 23.36 -21.60
CA GLY A 472 -1.01 23.73 -21.23
C GLY A 472 -1.93 23.88 -22.45
N ARG A 473 -1.51 24.64 -23.48
CA ARG A 473 -2.26 24.79 -24.74
C ARG A 473 -2.53 23.46 -25.43
N TRP A 474 -1.54 22.57 -25.48
CA TRP A 474 -1.70 21.26 -26.11
C TRP A 474 -2.67 20.36 -25.32
N LEU A 475 -2.59 20.36 -23.99
CA LEU A 475 -3.51 19.62 -23.13
C LEU A 475 -4.95 20.11 -23.31
N HIS A 476 -5.17 21.43 -23.26
CA HIS A 476 -6.49 22.05 -23.45
C HIS A 476 -7.07 21.78 -24.83
N GLY A 477 -6.26 21.83 -25.89
CA GLY A 477 -6.68 21.49 -27.26
C GLY A 477 -7.15 20.05 -27.42
N ASN A 478 -6.72 19.14 -26.53
CA ASN A 478 -7.19 17.75 -26.47
C ASN A 478 -8.32 17.52 -25.44
N GLY A 479 -8.81 18.58 -24.81
CA GLY A 479 -9.87 18.53 -23.78
C GLY A 479 -9.38 18.02 -22.42
N LEU A 480 -8.07 17.96 -22.19
CA LEU A 480 -7.44 17.62 -20.92
C LEU A 480 -7.23 18.88 -20.07
N LYS A 481 -6.94 18.68 -18.78
CA LYS A 481 -6.68 19.73 -17.78
C LYS A 481 -5.23 19.67 -17.30
N PHE A 482 -4.60 20.83 -17.14
CA PHE A 482 -3.20 20.93 -16.78
C PHE A 482 -3.02 21.15 -15.28
N GLY A 483 -2.36 20.23 -14.58
CA GLY A 483 -1.98 20.39 -13.19
C GLY A 483 -0.50 20.64 -12.96
N ILE A 484 -0.18 21.40 -11.92
CA ILE A 484 1.18 21.70 -11.49
C ILE A 484 1.35 21.50 -9.98
N TYR A 485 2.59 21.53 -9.52
CA TYR A 485 2.99 21.34 -8.14
C TYR A 485 3.79 22.53 -7.62
N SER A 486 3.61 22.87 -6.34
CA SER A 486 4.49 23.76 -5.59
C SER A 486 4.39 23.48 -4.08
N SER A 487 5.08 24.29 -3.27
CA SER A 487 5.12 24.23 -1.80
C SER A 487 5.07 25.66 -1.23
N PRO A 488 4.43 25.89 -0.08
CA PRO A 488 4.44 27.19 0.60
C PRO A 488 5.78 27.57 1.21
N GLY A 489 6.75 26.66 1.22
CA GLY A 489 8.13 26.95 1.62
C GLY A 489 8.95 27.62 0.53
N ASP A 490 10.18 28.01 0.87
CA ASP A 490 11.18 28.47 -0.10
C ASP A 490 11.66 27.32 -1.01
N ARG A 491 11.48 26.07 -0.56
CA ARG A 491 11.75 24.86 -1.35
C ARG A 491 10.58 23.88 -1.39
N THR A 492 10.57 23.05 -2.42
CA THR A 492 9.74 21.83 -2.50
C THR A 492 10.34 20.67 -1.72
N CYS A 493 9.64 19.52 -1.68
CA CYS A 493 10.17 18.30 -1.06
C CYS A 493 11.44 17.80 -1.76
N GLY A 494 11.50 17.88 -3.09
CA GLY A 494 12.66 17.57 -3.92
C GLY A 494 13.78 18.61 -3.88
N GLY A 495 13.61 19.70 -3.11
CA GLY A 495 14.60 20.76 -2.98
C GLY A 495 14.60 21.80 -4.10
N TYR A 496 13.55 21.84 -4.92
CA TYR A 496 13.36 22.83 -5.99
C TYR A 496 12.72 24.11 -5.45
N LEU A 497 12.50 25.13 -6.28
CA LEU A 497 11.92 26.40 -5.84
C LEU A 497 10.48 26.21 -5.35
N GLY A 498 10.18 26.67 -4.14
CA GLY A 498 8.80 26.82 -3.66
C GLY A 498 8.28 28.26 -3.82
N SER A 499 7.06 28.49 -3.34
CA SER A 499 6.29 29.72 -3.55
C SER A 499 6.32 30.72 -2.40
N LEU A 500 7.11 30.47 -1.35
CA LEU A 500 7.21 31.40 -0.21
C LEU A 500 7.55 32.82 -0.69
N ASP A 501 6.73 33.78 -0.24
CA ASP A 501 6.83 35.22 -0.54
C ASP A 501 6.64 35.62 -2.01
N HIS A 502 6.20 34.68 -2.86
CA HIS A 502 5.94 34.90 -4.28
C HIS A 502 4.57 34.35 -4.72
N GLU A 503 3.67 34.06 -3.79
CA GLU A 503 2.42 33.34 -4.05
C GLU A 503 1.55 34.03 -5.10
N GLU A 504 1.50 35.37 -5.09
CA GLU A 504 0.76 36.14 -6.10
C GLU A 504 1.37 36.03 -7.50
N LEU A 505 2.70 36.16 -7.59
CA LEU A 505 3.42 36.08 -8.86
C LEU A 505 3.32 34.68 -9.46
N ASP A 506 3.43 33.65 -8.60
CA ASP A 506 3.32 32.26 -9.00
C ASP A 506 1.89 31.94 -9.46
N ALA A 507 0.85 32.37 -8.74
CA ALA A 507 -0.54 32.22 -9.17
C ALA A 507 -0.81 32.87 -10.54
N ARG A 508 -0.26 34.07 -10.80
CA ARG A 508 -0.34 34.75 -12.11
C ARG A 508 0.37 33.97 -13.20
N THR A 509 1.54 33.41 -12.88
CA THR A 509 2.33 32.59 -13.80
C THR A 509 1.56 31.32 -14.17
N TYR A 510 1.02 30.59 -13.17
CA TYR A 510 0.20 29.40 -13.38
C TYR A 510 -1.02 29.68 -14.25
N ASN A 511 -1.74 30.78 -13.99
CA ASN A 511 -2.84 31.20 -14.84
C ASN A 511 -2.40 31.49 -16.29
N SER A 512 -1.24 32.13 -16.47
CA SER A 512 -0.72 32.44 -17.82
C SER A 512 -0.34 31.19 -18.63
N TRP A 513 0.07 30.12 -17.94
CA TRP A 513 0.34 28.82 -18.55
C TRP A 513 -0.91 27.97 -18.77
N GLY A 514 -2.06 28.39 -18.23
CA GLY A 514 -3.31 27.65 -18.31
C GLY A 514 -3.41 26.49 -17.32
N VAL A 515 -2.79 26.59 -16.14
CA VAL A 515 -2.93 25.60 -15.07
C VAL A 515 -4.37 25.60 -14.55
N ASP A 516 -4.96 24.40 -14.42
CA ASP A 516 -6.30 24.12 -13.90
C ASP A 516 -6.28 23.35 -12.56
N TYR A 517 -5.10 22.95 -12.07
CA TYR A 517 -4.93 22.20 -10.82
C TYR A 517 -3.59 22.58 -10.15
N LEU A 518 -3.61 22.88 -8.85
CA LEU A 518 -2.40 23.06 -8.05
C LEU A 518 -2.38 22.05 -6.89
N LYS A 519 -1.38 21.16 -6.88
CA LYS A 519 -0.97 20.43 -5.67
C LYS A 519 -0.02 21.34 -4.88
N TYR A 520 -0.36 21.64 -3.63
CA TYR A 520 0.42 22.54 -2.78
C TYR A 520 0.89 21.81 -1.52
N ASP A 521 2.17 21.51 -1.46
CA ASP A 521 2.82 20.66 -0.46
C ASP A 521 3.05 21.36 0.88
N TRP A 522 3.91 20.81 1.73
CA TRP A 522 4.30 21.33 3.04
C TRP A 522 5.82 21.30 3.29
N CYS A 523 6.60 20.42 2.67
CA CYS A 523 7.98 20.10 3.09
C CYS A 523 8.88 21.31 3.40
N GLY A 524 9.01 22.27 2.48
CA GLY A 524 9.89 23.43 2.71
C GLY A 524 9.34 24.40 3.75
N TYR A 525 8.02 24.42 3.95
CA TYR A 525 7.36 25.31 4.91
C TYR A 525 7.62 24.87 6.36
N SER A 526 7.99 23.61 6.61
CA SER A 526 8.42 23.13 7.93
C SER A 526 9.50 24.04 8.55
N ARG A 527 10.40 24.61 7.75
CA ARG A 527 11.41 25.57 8.27
C ARG A 527 10.79 26.84 8.83
N VAL A 528 9.80 27.40 8.14
CA VAL A 528 9.08 28.60 8.59
C VAL A 528 8.26 28.26 9.83
N PHE A 529 7.51 27.16 9.76
CA PHE A 529 6.67 26.66 10.84
C PHE A 529 7.47 26.42 12.14
N ASP A 530 8.62 25.76 12.05
CA ASP A 530 9.50 25.48 13.20
C ASP A 530 10.14 26.77 13.75
N ALA A 531 10.49 27.73 12.89
CA ALA A 531 11.07 29.01 13.30
C ALA A 531 10.05 29.90 14.02
N GLU A 532 8.78 29.90 13.58
CA GLU A 532 7.70 30.68 14.20
C GLU A 532 7.29 30.12 15.57
N LYS A 533 7.53 28.84 15.86
CA LYS A 533 7.16 28.14 17.11
C LYS A 533 5.67 28.22 17.46
N ASP A 534 4.82 28.56 16.48
CA ASP A 534 3.37 28.46 16.56
C ASP A 534 2.95 27.14 15.92
N HIS A 535 2.48 26.21 16.74
CA HIS A 535 1.99 24.90 16.29
C HIS A 535 0.47 24.79 16.42
N SER A 536 -0.24 25.92 16.46
CA SER A 536 -1.71 25.96 16.41
C SER A 536 -2.22 25.53 15.04
N THR A 537 -3.49 25.11 14.97
CA THR A 537 -4.17 24.85 13.68
C THR A 537 -4.10 26.06 12.75
N ALA A 538 -4.12 27.29 13.28
CA ALA A 538 -4.00 28.50 12.48
C ALA A 538 -2.67 28.59 11.72
N ALA A 539 -1.57 28.12 12.32
CA ALA A 539 -0.26 28.06 11.66
C ALA A 539 -0.23 27.07 10.49
N TYR A 540 -0.96 25.94 10.59
CA TYR A 540 -1.16 25.03 9.46
C TYR A 540 -2.00 25.64 8.34
N VAL A 541 -3.05 26.38 8.70
CA VAL A 541 -4.02 26.96 7.76
C VAL A 541 -3.43 28.16 6.99
N ARG A 542 -2.64 29.00 7.65
CA ARG A 542 -2.11 30.28 7.13
C ARG A 542 -1.46 30.22 5.75
N PRO A 543 -0.50 29.32 5.45
CA PRO A 543 0.14 29.28 4.13
C PRO A 543 -0.85 28.91 3.01
N TYR A 544 -1.81 28.04 3.30
CA TYR A 544 -2.81 27.61 2.32
C TYR A 544 -3.82 28.72 2.03
N LEU A 545 -4.30 29.44 3.05
CA LEU A 545 -5.14 30.63 2.86
C LEU A 545 -4.45 31.71 2.03
N LYS A 546 -3.14 31.89 2.22
CA LYS A 546 -2.38 32.91 1.47
C LYS A 546 -2.36 32.61 -0.02
N MET A 547 -2.07 31.37 -0.41
CA MET A 547 -2.07 30.95 -1.81
C MET A 547 -3.49 30.92 -2.40
N GLU A 548 -4.47 30.39 -1.67
CA GLU A 548 -5.86 30.35 -2.14
C GLU A 548 -6.37 31.73 -2.58
N ARG A 549 -6.13 32.76 -1.77
CA ARG A 549 -6.55 34.13 -2.08
C ARG A 549 -6.07 34.57 -3.45
N TYR A 550 -4.84 34.23 -3.83
CA TYR A 550 -4.28 34.62 -5.12
C TYR A 550 -4.79 33.73 -6.26
N LEU A 551 -5.02 32.45 -6.02
CA LEU A 551 -5.66 31.56 -7.00
C LEU A 551 -7.08 32.04 -7.35
N ARG A 552 -7.87 32.47 -6.36
CA ARG A 552 -9.25 32.95 -6.61
C ARG A 552 -9.33 34.26 -7.36
N LEU A 553 -8.29 35.09 -7.32
CA LEU A 553 -8.17 36.29 -8.16
C LEU A 553 -7.88 35.99 -9.63
N MET A 554 -7.46 34.76 -9.97
CA MET A 554 -7.19 34.39 -11.35
C MET A 554 -8.51 34.17 -12.12
N PRO A 555 -8.60 34.62 -13.38
CA PRO A 555 -9.80 34.47 -14.22
C PRO A 555 -9.90 33.03 -14.80
N ARG A 556 -9.72 32.02 -13.94
CA ARG A 556 -9.78 30.60 -14.25
C ARG A 556 -9.97 29.78 -12.99
N ASP A 557 -10.63 28.65 -13.14
CA ASP A 557 -10.72 27.65 -12.09
C ASP A 557 -9.43 26.86 -11.95
N ILE A 558 -8.83 26.94 -10.77
CA ILE A 558 -7.69 26.11 -10.36
C ILE A 558 -8.18 25.23 -9.22
N PHE A 559 -8.23 23.93 -9.46
CA PHE A 559 -8.50 22.93 -8.45
C PHE A 559 -7.38 23.00 -7.40
N TYR A 560 -7.73 23.28 -6.15
CA TYR A 560 -6.74 23.49 -5.10
C TYR A 560 -6.62 22.27 -4.18
N SER A 561 -5.47 21.59 -4.26
CA SER A 561 -5.18 20.33 -3.55
C SER A 561 -4.13 20.53 -2.48
N LEU A 562 -4.54 20.47 -1.21
CA LEU A 562 -3.66 20.61 -0.05
C LEU A 562 -2.88 19.32 0.21
N CYS A 563 -1.57 19.41 0.36
CA CYS A 563 -0.69 18.27 0.59
C CYS A 563 0.17 18.45 1.85
N GLN A 564 -0.50 18.51 3.01
CA GLN A 564 0.11 18.57 4.35
C GLN A 564 0.01 17.25 5.13
N TYR A 565 -0.33 16.15 4.47
CA TYR A 565 -0.26 14.79 5.04
C TYR A 565 -1.22 14.45 6.20
N GLY A 566 -2.36 15.15 6.31
CA GLY A 566 -3.35 14.94 7.39
C GLY A 566 -3.05 15.69 8.69
N MET A 567 -1.98 16.48 8.73
CA MET A 567 -1.59 17.33 9.84
C MET A 567 -2.73 18.23 10.33
N ALA A 568 -2.80 18.36 11.66
CA ALA A 568 -3.83 19.10 12.37
C ALA A 568 -5.26 18.78 11.90
N LYS A 569 -5.52 17.53 11.47
CA LYS A 569 -6.81 17.05 10.99
C LYS A 569 -7.38 17.95 9.88
N VAL A 570 -6.66 18.06 8.77
CA VAL A 570 -7.05 18.92 7.63
C VAL A 570 -8.51 18.82 7.19
N TRP A 571 -9.15 17.66 7.35
CA TRP A 571 -10.57 17.50 7.02
C TRP A 571 -11.50 18.40 7.86
N GLU A 572 -11.07 18.85 9.04
CA GLU A 572 -11.82 19.79 9.90
C GLU A 572 -11.65 21.26 9.47
N TRP A 573 -10.62 21.61 8.67
CA TRP A 573 -10.31 23.01 8.32
C TRP A 573 -10.07 23.29 6.82
N GLY A 574 -9.82 22.28 5.99
CA GLY A 574 -9.50 22.42 4.57
C GLY A 574 -10.61 23.11 3.78
N HIS A 575 -11.87 22.82 4.12
CA HIS A 575 -13.03 23.52 3.55
C HIS A 575 -13.03 25.02 3.87
N ALA A 576 -12.54 25.44 5.05
CA ALA A 576 -12.45 26.86 5.41
C ALA A 576 -11.39 27.62 4.58
N VAL A 577 -10.49 26.89 3.92
CA VAL A 577 -9.51 27.42 2.95
C VAL A 577 -10.06 27.39 1.53
N ASP A 578 -11.34 27.05 1.33
CA ASP A 578 -11.93 26.85 0.00
C ASP A 578 -11.13 25.87 -0.89
N ALA A 579 -10.48 24.88 -0.25
CA ALA A 579 -9.75 23.81 -0.92
C ALA A 579 -10.71 22.81 -1.57
N ASN A 580 -10.29 22.25 -2.71
CA ASN A 580 -11.07 21.22 -3.42
C ASN A 580 -10.66 19.79 -3.05
N SER A 581 -9.46 19.59 -2.50
CA SER A 581 -9.12 18.36 -1.79
C SER A 581 -8.01 18.59 -0.79
N TRP A 582 -7.82 17.61 0.09
CA TRP A 582 -6.72 17.58 1.04
C TRP A 582 -6.21 16.17 1.27
N ARG A 583 -4.88 16.01 1.23
CA ARG A 583 -4.21 14.79 1.66
C ARG A 583 -4.51 14.53 3.12
N THR A 584 -5.03 13.34 3.39
CA THR A 584 -5.46 12.91 4.73
C THR A 584 -4.40 12.07 5.44
N THR A 585 -3.37 11.64 4.73
CA THR A 585 -2.34 10.69 5.19
C THR A 585 -0.95 11.07 4.66
N GLY A 586 0.09 10.44 5.21
CA GLY A 586 1.40 10.37 4.55
C GLY A 586 1.34 9.70 3.16
N ASP A 587 2.45 9.70 2.44
CA ASP A 587 2.49 9.20 1.05
C ASP A 587 2.22 7.70 0.97
N ILE A 588 1.41 7.32 -0.02
CA ILE A 588 1.21 5.91 -0.35
C ILE A 588 2.48 5.31 -0.95
N THR A 589 2.83 4.13 -0.47
CA THR A 589 3.92 3.32 -1.02
C THR A 589 3.33 2.09 -1.71
N ASP A 590 4.03 1.57 -2.71
CA ASP A 590 3.61 0.41 -3.49
C ASP A 590 3.72 -0.92 -2.70
N THR A 591 2.90 -1.03 -1.65
CA THR A 591 2.76 -2.19 -0.77
C THR A 591 1.31 -2.34 -0.27
N TRP A 592 0.91 -3.56 0.09
CA TRP A 592 -0.39 -3.83 0.68
C TRP A 592 -0.57 -3.13 2.03
N GLU A 593 0.47 -3.10 2.86
CA GLU A 593 0.41 -2.51 4.20
C GLU A 593 0.11 -1.02 4.15
N SER A 594 0.73 -0.31 3.19
CA SER A 594 0.50 1.11 2.98
C SER A 594 -0.91 1.38 2.46
N LEU A 595 -1.38 0.60 1.47
CA LEU A 595 -2.75 0.68 0.98
C LEU A 595 -3.75 0.41 2.11
N TYR A 596 -3.51 -0.62 2.92
CA TYR A 596 -4.39 -1.03 3.99
C TYR A 596 -4.52 0.08 5.05
N ASP A 597 -3.40 0.59 5.53
CA ASP A 597 -3.38 1.65 6.54
C ASP A 597 -4.04 2.93 6.02
N ILE A 598 -3.64 3.41 4.84
CA ILE A 598 -4.18 4.64 4.26
C ILE A 598 -5.66 4.50 3.95
N GLY A 599 -6.06 3.43 3.25
CA GLY A 599 -7.41 3.27 2.74
C GLY A 599 -8.42 2.77 3.78
N PHE A 600 -8.09 1.72 4.53
CA PHE A 600 -9.04 1.09 5.46
C PHE A 600 -9.00 1.67 6.87
N VAL A 601 -7.82 2.10 7.34
CA VAL A 601 -7.66 2.58 8.72
C VAL A 601 -7.91 4.08 8.79
N GLN A 602 -7.17 4.87 8.02
CA GLN A 602 -7.19 6.34 8.15
C GLN A 602 -8.46 6.98 7.56
N GLN A 603 -9.14 6.34 6.60
CA GLN A 603 -10.40 6.87 6.02
C GLN A 603 -11.68 6.48 6.76
N ALA A 604 -11.61 5.59 7.75
CA ALA A 604 -12.79 4.95 8.36
C ALA A 604 -13.85 5.95 8.85
N GLU A 605 -13.40 7.08 9.40
CA GLU A 605 -14.27 8.08 10.03
C GLU A 605 -14.34 9.40 9.26
N LEU A 606 -13.73 9.49 8.07
CA LEU A 606 -13.60 10.76 7.34
C LEU A 606 -14.79 11.09 6.43
N TYR A 607 -15.74 10.15 6.28
CA TYR A 607 -16.93 10.32 5.44
C TYR A 607 -17.79 11.58 5.69
N PRO A 608 -17.84 12.21 6.90
CA PRO A 608 -18.60 13.45 7.10
C PRO A 608 -18.00 14.66 6.39
N TYR A 609 -16.71 14.60 6.05
CA TYR A 609 -15.94 15.76 5.58
C TYR A 609 -15.76 15.82 4.07
N ALA A 610 -16.19 14.80 3.32
CA ALA A 610 -16.14 14.80 1.86
C ALA A 610 -17.53 15.07 1.25
N GLY A 611 -17.54 15.82 0.15
CA GLY A 611 -18.75 16.16 -0.59
C GLY A 611 -18.48 16.98 -1.85
N PRO A 612 -19.52 17.28 -2.66
CA PRO A 612 -19.36 18.09 -3.85
C PRO A 612 -18.61 19.41 -3.57
N GLY A 613 -17.46 19.55 -4.23
CA GLY A 613 -16.55 20.69 -4.12
C GLY A 613 -15.32 20.46 -3.24
N HIS A 614 -15.27 19.40 -2.43
CA HIS A 614 -14.17 19.15 -1.50
C HIS A 614 -14.04 17.66 -1.12
N TRP A 615 -12.86 17.09 -1.34
CA TRP A 615 -12.65 15.64 -1.24
C TRP A 615 -11.51 15.26 -0.29
N ASN A 616 -11.71 14.19 0.50
CA ASN A 616 -10.62 13.53 1.19
C ASN A 616 -9.71 12.84 0.16
N ASP A 617 -8.41 13.12 0.23
CA ASP A 617 -7.42 12.54 -0.67
C ASP A 617 -6.57 11.50 0.08
N PRO A 618 -6.83 10.19 -0.13
CA PRO A 618 -6.00 9.09 0.36
C PRO A 618 -4.79 8.81 -0.57
N ASP A 619 -4.38 9.77 -1.39
CA ASP A 619 -3.23 9.69 -2.30
C ASP A 619 -3.44 8.84 -3.57
N MET A 620 -2.43 8.86 -4.44
CA MET A 620 -2.45 8.35 -5.81
C MET A 620 -2.67 6.83 -5.94
N LEU A 621 -3.13 6.41 -7.12
CA LEU A 621 -3.30 5.00 -7.46
C LEU A 621 -1.94 4.35 -7.78
N ILE A 622 -1.62 3.25 -7.09
CA ILE A 622 -0.37 2.48 -7.23
C ILE A 622 -0.54 1.20 -8.09
N VAL A 623 -1.31 1.30 -9.17
CA VAL A 623 -1.54 0.20 -10.12
C VAL A 623 -0.56 0.25 -11.30
N GLY A 624 -0.44 -0.82 -12.08
CA GLY A 624 0.41 -0.83 -13.28
C GLY A 624 1.90 -0.71 -12.98
N LYS A 625 2.64 0.07 -13.77
CA LYS A 625 4.09 0.25 -13.63
C LYS A 625 4.48 1.51 -12.87
N VAL A 626 5.12 1.34 -11.71
CA VAL A 626 5.54 2.40 -10.78
C VAL A 626 7.03 2.24 -10.42
N GLY A 627 7.66 3.28 -9.85
CA GLY A 627 9.07 3.15 -9.45
C GLY A 627 9.82 4.40 -8.98
N TRP A 628 9.18 5.57 -8.87
CA TRP A 628 9.81 6.85 -8.49
C TRP A 628 11.13 7.17 -9.22
N SER A 629 11.31 6.63 -10.44
CA SER A 629 12.57 6.73 -11.18
C SER A 629 12.39 6.31 -12.64
N ALA A 630 13.47 6.40 -13.43
CA ALA A 630 13.49 5.84 -14.78
C ALA A 630 13.33 4.31 -14.82
N ASN A 631 13.58 3.62 -13.71
CA ASN A 631 13.52 2.16 -13.61
C ASN A 631 12.15 1.71 -13.09
N LEU A 632 11.15 1.78 -13.98
CA LEU A 632 9.81 1.30 -13.68
C LEU A 632 9.76 -0.22 -13.52
N ARG A 633 8.88 -0.69 -12.65
CA ARG A 633 8.54 -2.10 -12.48
C ARG A 633 7.04 -2.24 -12.29
N ASP A 634 6.51 -3.44 -12.49
CA ASP A 634 5.13 -3.72 -12.08
C ASP A 634 4.96 -3.45 -10.57
N THR A 635 3.78 -2.95 -10.21
CA THR A 635 3.34 -2.80 -8.82
C THR A 635 3.57 -4.08 -8.02
N ARG A 636 3.89 -3.94 -6.72
CA ARG A 636 3.99 -5.09 -5.82
C ARG A 636 2.63 -5.65 -5.42
N LEU A 637 1.56 -4.91 -5.71
CA LEU A 637 0.20 -5.36 -5.42
C LEU A 637 -0.18 -6.55 -6.30
N THR A 638 -0.75 -7.57 -5.67
CA THR A 638 -1.39 -8.68 -6.38
C THR A 638 -2.59 -8.19 -7.20
N PRO A 639 -3.06 -8.96 -8.19
CA PRO A 639 -4.28 -8.60 -8.93
C PRO A 639 -5.50 -8.38 -8.00
N ASP A 640 -5.63 -9.21 -6.95
CA ASP A 640 -6.72 -9.12 -5.97
C ASP A 640 -6.65 -7.81 -5.15
N GLU A 641 -5.44 -7.43 -4.73
CA GLU A 641 -5.18 -6.16 -4.01
C GLU A 641 -5.46 -4.95 -4.89
N GLN A 642 -5.19 -5.02 -6.19
CA GLN A 642 -5.50 -3.92 -7.13
C GLN A 642 -7.00 -3.76 -7.37
N TYR A 643 -7.77 -4.85 -7.43
CA TYR A 643 -9.25 -4.76 -7.43
C TYR A 643 -9.76 -4.12 -6.13
N THR A 644 -9.19 -4.49 -4.99
CA THR A 644 -9.49 -3.87 -3.69
C THR A 644 -9.16 -2.38 -3.68
N HIS A 645 -7.99 -2.00 -4.17
CA HIS A 645 -7.53 -0.60 -4.23
C HIS A 645 -8.54 0.29 -4.96
N ILE A 646 -8.89 -0.07 -6.20
CA ILE A 646 -9.82 0.72 -7.01
C ILE A 646 -11.23 0.72 -6.41
N SER A 647 -11.70 -0.43 -5.91
CA SER A 647 -13.03 -0.52 -5.30
C SER A 647 -13.15 0.36 -4.06
N LEU A 648 -12.11 0.38 -3.21
CA LEU A 648 -12.10 1.21 -2.01
C LEU A 648 -12.00 2.70 -2.37
N TRP A 649 -11.10 3.11 -3.26
CA TRP A 649 -10.99 4.52 -3.67
C TRP A 649 -12.28 5.04 -4.33
N THR A 650 -12.96 4.21 -5.12
CA THR A 650 -14.25 4.59 -5.70
C THR A 650 -15.35 4.72 -4.64
N LEU A 651 -15.42 3.80 -3.66
CA LEU A 651 -16.32 3.92 -2.51
C LEU A 651 -16.03 5.17 -1.67
N LEU A 652 -14.75 5.54 -1.54
CA LEU A 652 -14.35 6.69 -0.74
C LEU A 652 -14.67 8.04 -1.41
N SER A 653 -15.10 8.05 -2.67
CA SER A 653 -15.15 9.29 -3.48
C SER A 653 -13.80 10.02 -3.50
N ALA A 654 -12.72 9.25 -3.57
CA ALA A 654 -11.35 9.76 -3.57
C ALA A 654 -10.97 10.37 -4.93
N ASN A 655 -9.93 11.20 -4.92
CA ASN A 655 -9.21 11.63 -6.13
C ASN A 655 -8.67 10.39 -6.87
N MET A 656 -9.05 10.19 -8.13
CA MET A 656 -8.61 9.04 -8.94
C MET A 656 -7.41 9.43 -9.80
N LEU A 657 -6.27 9.68 -9.15
CA LEU A 657 -5.02 10.09 -9.81
C LEU A 657 -4.13 8.86 -10.08
N ILE A 658 -4.03 8.47 -11.34
CA ILE A 658 -3.18 7.35 -11.79
C ILE A 658 -1.70 7.69 -11.57
N GLY A 659 -0.96 6.80 -10.92
CA GLY A 659 0.47 6.98 -10.63
C GLY A 659 1.44 6.23 -11.55
N CYS A 660 0.96 5.48 -12.56
CA CYS A 660 1.82 4.73 -13.48
C CYS A 660 2.11 5.46 -14.78
N ASP A 661 3.13 5.01 -15.52
CA ASP A 661 3.34 5.44 -16.91
C ASP A 661 2.24 4.87 -17.82
N ILE A 662 1.34 5.73 -18.29
CA ILE A 662 0.18 5.34 -19.10
C ILE A 662 0.62 4.76 -20.44
N SER A 663 1.77 5.19 -20.99
CA SER A 663 2.27 4.64 -22.25
C SER A 663 2.57 3.14 -22.16
N GLN A 664 2.89 2.66 -20.95
CA GLN A 664 3.23 1.26 -20.66
C GLN A 664 2.12 0.48 -19.94
N ILE A 665 0.91 1.05 -19.82
CA ILE A 665 -0.21 0.37 -19.16
C ILE A 665 -0.61 -0.92 -19.91
N ASP A 666 -0.79 -2.00 -19.15
CA ASP A 666 -1.19 -3.32 -19.66
C ASP A 666 -2.73 -3.49 -19.71
N ASP A 667 -3.18 -4.54 -20.40
CA ASP A 667 -4.61 -4.83 -20.61
C ASP A 667 -5.37 -5.00 -19.27
N PHE A 668 -4.73 -5.56 -18.25
CA PHE A 668 -5.32 -5.75 -16.92
C PHE A 668 -5.51 -4.42 -16.19
N THR A 669 -4.48 -3.57 -16.15
CA THR A 669 -4.51 -2.28 -15.48
C THR A 669 -5.48 -1.34 -16.18
N LEU A 670 -5.53 -1.36 -17.51
CA LEU A 670 -6.52 -0.60 -18.27
C LEU A 670 -7.95 -1.03 -17.90
N ASN A 671 -8.19 -2.34 -17.73
CA ASN A 671 -9.48 -2.90 -17.34
C ASN A 671 -9.93 -2.51 -15.92
N LEU A 672 -8.99 -2.34 -14.99
CA LEU A 672 -9.24 -1.82 -13.66
C LEU A 672 -9.74 -0.36 -13.70
N LEU A 673 -9.12 0.46 -14.55
CA LEU A 673 -9.41 1.90 -14.64
C LEU A 673 -10.59 2.22 -15.56
N CYS A 674 -10.87 1.38 -16.55
CA CYS A 674 -11.88 1.61 -17.59
C CYS A 674 -13.16 0.80 -17.38
N ASN A 675 -13.66 0.73 -16.14
CA ASN A 675 -14.98 0.16 -15.84
C ASN A 675 -15.98 1.29 -15.56
N ASN A 676 -16.95 1.47 -16.46
CA ASN A 676 -17.91 2.58 -16.37
C ASN A 676 -18.81 2.50 -15.12
N GLU A 677 -19.12 1.32 -14.60
CA GLU A 677 -19.97 1.19 -13.41
C GLU A 677 -19.20 1.44 -12.11
N VAL A 678 -17.95 0.97 -12.05
CA VAL A 678 -17.04 1.25 -10.93
C VAL A 678 -16.73 2.76 -10.86
N ASN A 679 -16.40 3.38 -11.99
CA ASN A 679 -16.13 4.82 -12.05
C ASN A 679 -17.40 5.64 -11.76
N ALA A 680 -18.58 5.18 -12.17
CA ALA A 680 -19.84 5.82 -11.82
C ALA A 680 -20.12 5.83 -10.31
N ILE A 681 -19.60 4.86 -9.53
CA ILE A 681 -19.71 4.94 -8.05
C ILE A 681 -18.91 6.12 -7.50
N ASN A 682 -17.68 6.32 -7.98
CA ASN A 682 -16.84 7.45 -7.59
C ASN A 682 -17.45 8.80 -8.04
N GLN A 683 -18.00 8.84 -9.25
CA GLN A 683 -18.55 10.04 -9.90
C GLN A 683 -20.04 10.28 -9.60
N ASP A 684 -20.64 9.52 -8.69
CA ASP A 684 -22.05 9.68 -8.30
C ASP A 684 -22.29 11.06 -7.66
N VAL A 685 -23.27 11.79 -8.18
CA VAL A 685 -23.50 13.21 -7.86
C VAL A 685 -24.01 13.49 -6.45
N LEU A 686 -24.44 12.46 -5.71
CA LEU A 686 -24.70 12.62 -4.28
C LEU A 686 -23.40 12.93 -3.52
N GLY A 687 -22.25 12.51 -4.06
CA GLY A 687 -20.92 12.89 -3.58
C GLY A 687 -20.60 12.40 -2.18
N LYS A 688 -21.26 11.33 -1.71
CA LYS A 688 -21.04 10.78 -0.37
C LYS A 688 -19.88 9.81 -0.37
N GLN A 689 -18.91 10.01 0.51
CA GLN A 689 -17.92 8.98 0.85
C GLN A 689 -18.58 7.79 1.58
N ALA A 690 -18.13 6.58 1.30
CA ALA A 690 -18.59 5.37 1.96
C ALA A 690 -18.27 5.37 3.46
N ARG A 691 -19.12 4.68 4.22
CA ARG A 691 -18.88 4.33 5.62
C ARG A 691 -18.39 2.89 5.73
N ARG A 692 -17.45 2.63 6.65
CA ARG A 692 -17.18 1.27 7.11
C ARG A 692 -18.30 0.85 8.05
N VAL A 693 -19.17 -0.04 7.59
CA VAL A 693 -20.35 -0.47 8.34
C VAL A 693 -20.04 -1.67 9.22
N VAL A 694 -19.19 -2.59 8.76
CA VAL A 694 -18.88 -3.86 9.45
C VAL A 694 -17.38 -4.06 9.56
N VAL A 695 -16.95 -4.58 10.72
CA VAL A 695 -15.63 -5.21 10.92
C VAL A 695 -15.83 -6.52 11.68
N ASP A 696 -15.61 -7.66 11.00
CA ASP A 696 -15.70 -9.01 11.57
C ASP A 696 -14.43 -9.80 11.26
N GLY A 697 -13.47 -9.74 12.18
CA GLY A 697 -12.13 -10.29 11.99
C GLY A 697 -11.45 -9.70 10.76
N ASP A 698 -11.17 -10.55 9.78
CA ASP A 698 -10.54 -10.17 8.51
C ASP A 698 -11.53 -9.64 7.46
N ILE A 699 -12.84 -9.58 7.77
CA ILE A 699 -13.85 -9.09 6.85
C ILE A 699 -14.24 -7.66 7.20
N GLN A 700 -14.21 -6.77 6.22
CA GLN A 700 -14.77 -5.42 6.35
C GLN A 700 -15.83 -5.17 5.27
N ILE A 701 -16.94 -4.50 5.65
CA ILE A 701 -17.97 -4.09 4.69
C ILE A 701 -18.08 -2.58 4.70
N TRP A 702 -17.96 -1.98 3.52
CA TRP A 702 -18.11 -0.55 3.30
C TRP A 702 -19.32 -0.29 2.41
N ALA A 703 -20.11 0.72 2.74
CA ALA A 703 -21.33 1.06 2.02
C ALA A 703 -21.41 2.56 1.71
N LYS A 704 -21.80 2.88 0.47
CA LYS A 704 -22.00 4.23 -0.06
C LYS A 704 -23.45 4.38 -0.56
N PRO A 705 -24.27 5.28 0.01
CA PRO A 705 -25.54 5.63 -0.60
C PRO A 705 -25.30 6.38 -1.92
N LEU A 706 -26.13 6.11 -2.92
CA LEU A 706 -26.06 6.71 -4.25
C LEU A 706 -27.27 7.60 -4.54
N ASN A 707 -27.13 8.49 -5.52
CA ASN A 707 -28.18 9.47 -5.87
C ASN A 707 -29.50 8.83 -6.31
N ASP A 708 -29.45 7.64 -6.92
CA ASP A 708 -30.63 6.90 -7.37
C ASP A 708 -31.35 6.10 -6.25
N GLY A 709 -30.90 6.23 -4.99
CA GLY A 709 -31.45 5.56 -3.82
C GLY A 709 -30.93 4.13 -3.59
N SER A 710 -30.07 3.63 -4.47
CA SER A 710 -29.35 2.36 -4.25
C SER A 710 -28.10 2.56 -3.38
N HIS A 711 -27.41 1.46 -3.05
CA HIS A 711 -26.16 1.49 -2.29
C HIS A 711 -25.06 0.72 -3.05
N ALA A 712 -23.87 1.29 -3.16
CA ALA A 712 -22.67 0.54 -3.49
C ALA A 712 -22.08 -0.07 -2.22
N VAL A 713 -21.71 -1.34 -2.28
CA VAL A 713 -21.21 -2.12 -1.14
C VAL A 713 -19.96 -2.89 -1.56
N GLY A 714 -18.86 -2.68 -0.84
CA GLY A 714 -17.64 -3.49 -0.95
C GLY A 714 -17.51 -4.43 0.24
N ILE A 715 -17.51 -5.74 -0.02
CA ILE A 715 -17.23 -6.77 0.98
C ILE A 715 -15.76 -7.17 0.77
N PHE A 716 -14.89 -6.76 1.69
CA PHE A 716 -13.45 -6.92 1.59
C PHE A 716 -12.96 -8.03 2.51
N ASN A 717 -12.03 -8.84 2.02
CA ASN A 717 -11.24 -9.75 2.83
C ASN A 717 -9.85 -9.16 3.00
N VAL A 718 -9.55 -8.60 4.17
CA VAL A 718 -8.24 -7.99 4.47
C VAL A 718 -7.25 -8.98 5.09
N GLY A 719 -7.67 -10.24 5.28
CA GLY A 719 -6.85 -11.31 5.84
C GLY A 719 -6.06 -12.09 4.79
N THR A 720 -5.23 -13.02 5.27
CA THR A 720 -4.25 -13.76 4.46
C THR A 720 -4.81 -15.00 3.77
N ASP A 721 -6.03 -15.42 4.10
CA ASP A 721 -6.67 -16.63 3.56
C ASP A 721 -7.94 -16.28 2.78
N ASP A 722 -8.26 -17.06 1.75
CA ASP A 722 -9.53 -16.93 1.02
C ASP A 722 -10.73 -17.19 1.94
N ARG A 723 -11.82 -16.45 1.73
CA ARG A 723 -13.03 -16.56 2.53
C ARG A 723 -14.26 -16.76 1.65
N ARG A 724 -15.19 -17.60 2.14
CA ARG A 724 -16.60 -17.56 1.70
C ARG A 724 -17.37 -16.78 2.75
N VAL A 725 -17.92 -15.63 2.35
CA VAL A 725 -18.63 -14.70 3.24
C VAL A 725 -20.11 -14.76 2.93
N ASP A 726 -20.92 -15.07 3.94
CA ASP A 726 -22.38 -14.93 3.85
C ASP A 726 -22.79 -13.50 4.19
N PHE A 727 -23.15 -12.72 3.18
CA PHE A 727 -23.54 -11.33 3.33
C PHE A 727 -24.83 -11.15 4.14
N ALA A 728 -25.72 -12.15 4.14
CA ALA A 728 -26.98 -12.10 4.90
C ALA A 728 -26.76 -11.96 6.41
N LYS A 729 -25.61 -12.44 6.92
CA LYS A 729 -25.22 -12.31 8.34
C LYS A 729 -25.21 -10.85 8.82
N TYR A 730 -24.96 -9.90 7.93
CA TYR A 730 -24.76 -8.49 8.27
C TYR A 730 -25.97 -7.60 7.93
N PHE A 731 -27.09 -8.19 7.49
CA PHE A 731 -28.26 -7.45 7.05
C PHE A 731 -28.83 -6.54 8.15
N ASP A 732 -28.94 -7.03 9.38
CA ASP A 732 -29.45 -6.23 10.50
C ASP A 732 -28.57 -5.00 10.78
N GLU A 733 -27.24 -5.18 10.79
CA GLU A 733 -26.27 -4.09 11.01
C GLU A 733 -26.30 -3.05 9.89
N MET A 734 -26.57 -3.49 8.66
CA MET A 734 -26.72 -2.62 7.49
C MET A 734 -28.13 -2.07 7.29
N GLY A 735 -29.10 -2.44 8.13
CA GLY A 735 -30.50 -2.06 7.97
C GLY A 735 -31.19 -2.67 6.74
N ILE A 736 -30.67 -3.77 6.21
CA ILE A 736 -31.20 -4.50 5.05
C ILE A 736 -32.25 -5.49 5.53
N LYS A 737 -33.52 -5.32 5.14
CA LYS A 737 -34.56 -6.33 5.42
C LYS A 737 -34.55 -7.46 4.40
N GLN A 738 -34.40 -7.10 3.12
CA GLN A 738 -34.36 -8.02 2.00
C GLN A 738 -33.70 -7.33 0.81
N LEU A 739 -32.77 -8.02 0.13
CA LEU A 739 -32.23 -7.53 -1.13
C LEU A 739 -33.27 -7.66 -2.25
N LYS A 740 -33.50 -6.57 -2.98
CA LYS A 740 -34.38 -6.53 -4.17
C LYS A 740 -33.58 -6.72 -5.45
N THR A 741 -32.43 -6.04 -5.57
CA THR A 741 -31.50 -6.21 -6.69
C THR A 741 -30.08 -6.28 -6.18
N VAL A 742 -29.25 -7.05 -6.89
CA VAL A 742 -27.81 -7.14 -6.64
C VAL A 742 -27.11 -7.17 -7.99
N ARG A 743 -26.13 -6.28 -8.18
CA ARG A 743 -25.32 -6.21 -9.40
C ARG A 743 -23.84 -6.26 -9.04
N ASP A 744 -23.11 -7.20 -9.63
CA ASP A 744 -21.64 -7.24 -9.59
C ASP A 744 -21.08 -6.13 -10.48
N LEU A 745 -20.45 -5.13 -9.87
CA LEU A 745 -19.97 -3.93 -10.56
C LEU A 745 -18.77 -4.22 -11.46
N TRP A 746 -17.85 -5.07 -10.99
CA TRP A 746 -16.69 -5.46 -11.80
C TRP A 746 -17.12 -6.24 -13.03
N ARG A 747 -18.02 -7.22 -12.87
CA ARG A 747 -18.49 -8.05 -13.99
C ARG A 747 -19.65 -7.44 -14.78
N GLN A 748 -20.20 -6.31 -14.32
CA GLN A 748 -21.39 -5.66 -14.88
C GLN A 748 -22.55 -6.63 -15.07
N LYS A 749 -22.83 -7.44 -14.04
CA LYS A 749 -23.76 -8.57 -14.12
C LYS A 749 -24.72 -8.57 -12.95
N ASP A 750 -26.01 -8.70 -13.25
CA ASP A 750 -27.02 -8.91 -12.22
C ASP A 750 -26.90 -10.30 -11.60
N LEU A 751 -26.98 -10.36 -10.27
CA LEU A 751 -26.90 -11.57 -9.47
C LEU A 751 -28.27 -11.89 -8.88
N ASN A 752 -28.47 -13.15 -8.49
CA ASN A 752 -29.67 -13.56 -7.76
C ASN A 752 -29.65 -12.97 -6.34
N PRO A 753 -30.61 -12.10 -5.95
CA PRO A 753 -30.64 -11.51 -4.61
C PRO A 753 -30.78 -12.52 -3.47
N ALA A 754 -31.25 -13.73 -3.75
CA ALA A 754 -31.34 -14.81 -2.77
C ALA A 754 -29.98 -15.52 -2.50
N GLN A 755 -28.96 -15.32 -3.35
CA GLN A 755 -27.63 -15.88 -3.14
C GLN A 755 -26.72 -14.85 -2.48
N THR A 756 -26.52 -14.98 -1.17
CA THR A 756 -25.76 -14.00 -0.36
C THR A 756 -24.34 -14.45 -0.02
N THR A 757 -23.98 -15.70 -0.31
CA THR A 757 -22.63 -16.21 -0.07
C THR A 757 -21.71 -15.93 -1.26
N TYR A 758 -20.61 -15.24 -1.01
CA TYR A 758 -19.61 -14.88 -2.02
C TYR A 758 -18.23 -15.42 -1.65
N PHE A 759 -17.49 -15.90 -2.65
CA PHE A 759 -16.07 -16.15 -2.53
C PHE A 759 -15.30 -14.83 -2.66
N ILE A 760 -14.39 -14.58 -1.74
CA ILE A 760 -13.57 -13.37 -1.68
C ILE A 760 -12.12 -13.82 -1.43
N PRO A 761 -11.21 -13.66 -2.41
CA PRO A 761 -9.84 -14.10 -2.25
C PRO A 761 -9.12 -13.29 -1.17
N THR A 762 -7.99 -13.80 -0.68
CA THR A 762 -7.02 -13.04 0.13
C THR A 762 -6.84 -11.63 -0.43
N HIS A 763 -7.02 -10.61 0.40
CA HIS A 763 -6.90 -9.19 0.05
C HIS A 763 -7.85 -8.71 -1.08
N GLY A 764 -8.87 -9.50 -1.43
CA GLY A 764 -9.82 -9.21 -2.50
C GLY A 764 -11.13 -8.58 -2.04
N VAL A 765 -12.00 -8.33 -3.01
CA VAL A 765 -13.30 -7.67 -2.81
C VAL A 765 -14.42 -8.30 -3.64
N LYS A 766 -15.60 -8.41 -3.04
CA LYS A 766 -16.86 -8.51 -3.79
C LYS A 766 -17.51 -7.14 -3.82
N TYR A 767 -17.50 -6.50 -4.99
CA TYR A 767 -18.01 -5.14 -5.17
C TYR A 767 -19.36 -5.16 -5.89
N ILE A 768 -20.41 -4.74 -5.18
CA ILE A 768 -21.79 -4.87 -5.62
C ILE A 768 -22.57 -3.56 -5.47
N LYS A 769 -23.56 -3.35 -6.33
CA LYS A 769 -24.61 -2.34 -6.16
C LYS A 769 -25.92 -3.05 -5.80
N VAL A 770 -26.59 -2.56 -4.77
CA VAL A 770 -27.79 -3.20 -4.21
C VAL A 770 -28.93 -2.22 -4.00
N THR A 771 -30.15 -2.74 -4.07
CA THR A 771 -31.36 -2.07 -3.55
C THR A 771 -32.03 -3.00 -2.54
N TYR A 772 -32.63 -2.43 -1.49
CA TYR A 772 -33.32 -3.19 -0.44
C TYR A 772 -34.53 -2.46 0.14
#